data_AF-A0A9Q0MIT6-F1
#
_entry.id   AF-A0A9Q0MIT6-F1
#
_cell.length_a   1.000
_cell.length_b   1.000
_cell.length_c   1.000
_cell.angle_alpha   90.00
_cell.angle_beta   90.00
_cell.angle_gamma   90.00
#
_symmetry.space_group_name_H-M   'P 1'
#
loop_
_entity.id
_entity.type
_entity.pdbx_description
1 polymer ?
#
loop_
_entity_poly.entity_id
_entity_poly.type
_entity_poly.pdbx_seq_one_letter_code
_entity_poly.pdbx_strand_id
1 'polypeptide(L)'
;MGVGRSLIIFQILIYFVVVSDCKLNEFYRWKQMSFEKLETDIDDKESITFPSDLDLIGTTDSNEPTVTPNAEFIAYNNVPMSVAHYKGKVIITVPRRAPGIPSTLNYVNADLPEGSSPSLRPYPNFEMNELQPLQLADHTRIVSVYRTRVDDCGRLWFVCTGALEYNETIQIQRPSLWIIDMNTEKVVQRYEIPESIIEPGRGIISLNVDVDMKSCDNAYAYISDFLTQSLLVYSLKENHMWKFNHKYLQYDLELTKYSLDGFKYQWFDGVFSVALGNRQKDGYRTAYFHPMASTSEFAVNTKVLQNEKLSKRSDHGDDFKKIGERGNLSQSALHDFHQRSGIIFFSQIARNAVSCWNSQKPCTPENNVIVDQNDVTMNYPVDLNIDKEDNLWVLTNTLPRFIYGKLDKNEYNFRIWRTNVYEAIRGTECDQKQGHGYGLGNIGNIWNGHENRYGEESSDSSSSRSFRQYTNSIENFIPYNNVPMGVTHFKGKFIVTIPRRKPGIKSTLNYVSSKFSKGSSPNLRSFPDLETNQLHSELKPDTNKIVSVYRTRMDDCDRMWFVDTGSLQYNGTIQVQRASIWIMNMTTEQVIRRFEIPEHIVKSGQGLISLKKLGERGENSQSAMHDFDLDTGVIIFSQIGKNGLSCWNTATPLTPDNTALIIQNNESMLYPADVNIDNDGNLWVLTNKLPRFVYGKLKNTEYNFRIWNAKVRDVIKGTVCDTDRNQ
;
A
#
# COMPACT_ATOMS: atom_id res chain seq x y z
N MET A 1 38.33 52.79 -47.18
CA MET A 1 37.09 53.10 -46.44
C MET A 1 35.97 52.24 -47.01
N GLY A 2 35.21 51.55 -46.15
CA GLY A 2 33.96 50.86 -46.52
C GLY A 2 34.11 49.42 -47.01
N VAL A 3 34.13 48.44 -46.10
CA VAL A 3 33.85 47.02 -46.44
C VAL A 3 32.41 46.74 -46.03
N GLY A 4 31.60 46.36 -47.01
CA GLY A 4 30.15 46.15 -46.90
C GLY A 4 29.78 44.95 -46.02
N ARG A 5 28.74 45.15 -45.22
CA ARG A 5 28.03 44.08 -44.51
C ARG A 5 26.88 43.58 -45.37
N SER A 6 26.93 42.31 -45.76
CA SER A 6 25.77 41.57 -46.28
C SER A 6 24.77 41.32 -45.14
N LEU A 7 23.52 41.78 -45.31
CA LEU A 7 22.38 41.37 -44.50
C LEU A 7 21.89 40.00 -44.99
N ILE A 8 21.88 39.01 -44.09
CA ILE A 8 21.16 37.74 -44.27
C ILE A 8 19.79 37.91 -43.61
N ILE A 9 18.72 37.83 -44.40
CA ILE A 9 17.34 37.84 -43.94
C ILE A 9 16.99 36.41 -43.48
N PHE A 10 16.79 36.22 -42.18
CA PHE A 10 16.18 35.00 -41.63
C PHE A 10 14.66 35.12 -41.72
N GLN A 11 14.04 34.37 -42.62
CA GLN A 11 12.59 34.12 -42.56
C GLN A 11 12.32 33.13 -41.41
N ILE A 12 11.72 33.62 -40.34
CA ILE A 12 11.16 32.78 -39.28
C ILE A 12 9.80 32.29 -39.78
N LEU A 13 9.71 31.02 -40.20
CA LEU A 13 8.44 30.32 -40.33
C LEU A 13 7.89 30.05 -38.93
N ILE A 14 6.93 30.87 -38.50
CA ILE A 14 6.09 30.59 -37.34
C ILE A 14 5.14 29.45 -37.73
N TYR A 15 5.48 28.23 -37.36
CA TYR A 15 4.51 27.14 -37.31
C TYR A 15 3.53 27.46 -36.17
N PHE A 16 2.34 27.95 -36.53
CA PHE A 16 1.18 27.88 -35.65
C PHE A 16 0.81 26.39 -35.50
N VAL A 17 1.33 25.75 -34.45
CA VAL A 17 0.73 24.53 -33.93
C VAL A 17 -0.58 24.96 -33.30
N VAL A 18 -1.67 24.78 -34.03
CA VAL A 18 -3.02 24.84 -33.47
C VAL A 18 -3.14 23.64 -32.53
N VAL A 19 -2.84 23.85 -31.24
CA VAL A 19 -3.24 22.92 -30.18
C VAL A 19 -4.76 22.93 -30.18
N SER A 20 -5.37 21.83 -30.61
CA SER A 20 -6.81 21.64 -30.51
C SER A 20 -7.17 21.68 -29.03
N ASP A 21 -7.78 22.77 -28.59
CA ASP A 21 -8.21 23.04 -27.22
C ASP A 21 -9.46 22.17 -26.92
N CYS A 22 -9.31 20.85 -26.90
CA CYS A 22 -10.39 19.91 -26.53
C CYS A 22 -10.54 19.87 -25.01
N LYS A 23 -11.21 20.88 -24.45
CA LYS A 23 -11.48 21.00 -23.01
C LYS A 23 -12.66 20.15 -22.58
N LEU A 24 -12.62 19.61 -21.36
CA LEU A 24 -13.79 19.03 -20.71
C LEU A 24 -14.85 20.12 -20.54
N ASN A 25 -16.12 19.79 -20.78
CA ASN A 25 -17.20 20.75 -20.59
C ASN A 25 -17.64 20.77 -19.12
N GLU A 26 -17.72 21.96 -18.53
CA GLU A 26 -18.26 22.14 -17.18
C GLU A 26 -19.76 21.82 -17.21
N PHE A 27 -20.13 20.66 -16.65
CA PHE A 27 -21.49 20.16 -16.71
C PHE A 27 -22.33 20.71 -15.54
N TYR A 28 -21.84 20.56 -14.30
CA TYR A 28 -22.43 21.18 -13.11
C TYR A 28 -21.36 21.82 -12.23
N ARG A 29 -21.76 22.80 -11.42
CA ARG A 29 -20.86 23.50 -10.49
C ARG A 29 -21.57 23.91 -9.22
N TRP A 30 -20.87 23.91 -8.09
CA TRP A 30 -21.40 24.34 -6.81
C TRP A 30 -20.38 25.18 -6.04
N LYS A 31 -20.86 26.26 -5.44
CA LYS A 31 -20.10 26.97 -4.40
C LYS A 31 -20.14 26.19 -3.09
N GLN A 32 -21.35 25.78 -2.74
CA GLN A 32 -21.66 24.86 -1.65
C GLN A 32 -22.73 23.89 -2.15
N MET A 33 -22.74 22.68 -1.60
CA MET A 33 -23.79 21.71 -1.91
C MET A 33 -25.12 22.15 -1.31
N SER A 34 -26.21 21.77 -1.95
CA SER A 34 -27.58 21.96 -1.49
C SER A 34 -28.36 20.66 -1.69
N PHE A 35 -29.44 20.48 -0.93
CA PHE A 35 -30.32 19.31 -1.00
C PHE A 35 -31.74 19.79 -1.27
N GLU A 36 -32.53 18.98 -1.97
CA GLU A 36 -33.95 19.27 -2.14
C GLU A 36 -34.67 19.15 -0.78
N LYS A 37 -35.65 20.03 -0.53
CA LYS A 37 -36.46 19.97 0.69
C LYS A 37 -37.25 18.67 0.71
N LEU A 38 -37.30 18.00 1.86
CA LEU A 38 -38.09 16.79 2.04
C LEU A 38 -39.56 17.19 2.24
N GLU A 39 -40.52 16.40 1.74
CA GLU A 39 -41.96 16.71 1.80
C GLU A 39 -42.51 16.86 3.23
N THR A 40 -41.77 16.43 4.26
CA THR A 40 -42.11 16.59 5.68
C THR A 40 -41.79 17.96 6.27
N ASP A 41 -41.06 18.84 5.57
CA ASP A 41 -40.67 20.18 6.03
C ASP A 41 -41.77 21.25 5.74
N ILE A 42 -43.04 20.95 6.05
CA ILE A 42 -44.20 21.83 5.71
C ILE A 42 -44.25 23.13 6.56
N ASP A 43 -43.48 23.25 7.64
CA ASP A 43 -43.41 24.50 8.41
C ASP A 43 -42.23 25.38 7.97
N ASP A 44 -42.57 26.55 7.42
CA ASP A 44 -41.84 27.78 7.01
C ASP A 44 -40.43 28.12 7.60
N LYS A 45 -39.56 27.14 7.87
CA LYS A 45 -38.15 27.35 8.21
C LYS A 45 -37.26 26.91 7.06
N GLU A 46 -36.28 27.75 6.71
CA GLU A 46 -35.29 27.50 5.65
C GLU A 46 -34.31 26.34 5.95
N SER A 47 -34.54 25.55 7.00
CA SER A 47 -33.64 24.50 7.50
C SER A 47 -34.20 23.11 7.23
N ILE A 48 -33.45 22.24 6.55
CA ILE A 48 -33.69 20.79 6.53
C ILE A 48 -33.43 20.29 7.96
N THR A 49 -34.48 19.87 8.65
CA THR A 49 -34.40 19.27 9.99
C THR A 49 -34.50 17.75 9.87
N PHE A 50 -33.61 17.04 10.55
CA PHE A 50 -33.65 15.57 10.58
C PHE A 50 -34.69 15.13 11.60
N PRO A 51 -35.50 14.08 11.32
CA PRO A 51 -36.53 13.64 12.25
C PRO A 51 -35.93 13.27 13.62
N SER A 52 -36.48 13.87 14.67
CA SER A 52 -36.22 13.51 16.07
C SER A 52 -37.40 12.73 16.63
N ASP A 53 -37.81 11.64 15.98
CA ASP A 53 -39.00 10.91 16.44
C ASP A 53 -38.60 9.77 17.38
N LEU A 54 -38.68 10.06 18.68
CA LEU A 54 -39.26 9.20 19.72
C LEU A 54 -39.51 10.04 20.98
N ASP A 55 -40.70 10.66 21.05
CA ASP A 55 -41.37 10.90 22.33
C ASP A 55 -41.69 9.54 22.97
N LEU A 56 -40.75 8.98 23.73
CA LEU A 56 -41.05 7.89 24.67
C LEU A 56 -41.37 8.48 26.04
N ILE A 57 -42.64 8.33 26.39
CA ILE A 57 -43.27 8.68 27.65
C ILE A 57 -42.54 8.01 28.84
N GLY A 58 -42.05 8.83 29.78
CA GLY A 58 -42.08 8.57 31.23
C GLY A 58 -40.79 8.08 31.94
N THR A 59 -40.19 8.99 32.74
CA THR A 59 -39.56 8.84 34.09
C THR A 59 -38.59 7.66 34.33
N THR A 60 -37.37 7.76 34.88
CA THR A 60 -36.75 8.58 35.93
C THR A 60 -35.21 8.37 35.88
N ASP A 61 -34.44 9.37 36.33
CA ASP A 61 -33.08 9.30 36.89
C ASP A 61 -32.10 8.23 36.39
N SER A 62 -31.12 8.65 35.58
CA SER A 62 -29.69 8.40 35.86
C SER A 62 -28.81 9.00 34.76
N ASN A 63 -27.61 9.41 35.18
CA ASN A 63 -26.55 10.02 34.36
C ASN A 63 -26.23 9.17 33.11
N GLU A 64 -26.58 9.68 31.93
CA GLU A 64 -26.10 9.20 30.63
C GLU A 64 -25.64 10.37 29.74
N PRO A 65 -24.72 10.13 28.79
CA PRO A 65 -24.02 11.20 28.08
C PRO A 65 -24.98 11.98 27.17
N THR A 66 -24.86 13.31 27.17
CA THR A 66 -25.67 14.20 26.35
C THR A 66 -25.39 13.97 24.86
N VAL A 67 -26.21 13.15 24.21
CA VAL A 67 -26.36 13.09 22.75
C VAL A 67 -27.04 14.38 22.33
N THR A 68 -26.40 15.17 21.45
CA THR A 68 -27.00 16.40 20.90
C THR A 68 -28.01 16.00 19.81
N PRO A 69 -29.33 16.18 20.03
CA PRO A 69 -30.36 15.87 19.05
C PRO A 69 -30.64 17.13 18.23
N ASN A 70 -30.28 17.08 16.94
CA ASN A 70 -30.53 18.03 15.84
C ASN A 70 -29.22 18.26 15.08
N ALA A 71 -28.88 17.36 14.16
CA ALA A 71 -27.91 17.71 13.15
C ALA A 71 -28.61 18.65 12.17
N GLU A 72 -28.50 19.97 12.30
CA GLU A 72 -28.98 20.85 11.21
C GLU A 72 -28.13 20.64 9.96
N PHE A 73 -28.71 20.81 8.76
CA PHE A 73 -27.94 20.81 7.52
C PHE A 73 -26.85 21.90 7.54
N ILE A 74 -25.60 21.52 7.26
CA ILE A 74 -24.46 22.45 7.19
C ILE A 74 -23.84 22.38 5.81
N ALA A 75 -24.28 23.26 4.90
CA ALA A 75 -23.82 23.29 3.50
C ALA A 75 -22.29 23.32 3.34
N TYR A 76 -21.55 23.93 4.28
CA TYR A 76 -20.09 24.02 4.26
C TYR A 76 -19.39 22.66 4.41
N ASN A 77 -20.02 21.72 5.13
CA ASN A 77 -19.44 20.41 5.47
C ASN A 77 -19.65 19.35 4.38
N ASN A 78 -20.40 19.68 3.32
CA ASN A 78 -20.81 18.74 2.28
C ASN A 78 -19.84 18.80 1.09
N VAL A 79 -18.78 17.99 1.14
CA VAL A 79 -17.76 17.87 0.07
C VAL A 79 -18.00 16.59 -0.74
N PRO A 80 -18.26 16.66 -2.05
CA PRO A 80 -18.50 15.47 -2.87
C PRO A 80 -17.21 14.70 -3.15
N MET A 81 -17.31 13.38 -3.31
CA MET A 81 -16.14 12.51 -3.52
C MET A 81 -16.21 11.57 -4.72
N SER A 82 -17.39 11.37 -5.32
CA SER A 82 -17.55 10.50 -6.48
C SER A 82 -18.64 10.97 -7.44
N VAL A 83 -18.47 10.60 -8.71
CA VAL A 83 -19.47 10.80 -9.77
C VAL A 83 -19.66 9.50 -10.57
N ALA A 84 -20.91 9.13 -10.81
CA ALA A 84 -21.25 8.07 -11.77
C ALA A 84 -22.53 8.43 -12.52
N HIS A 85 -22.66 7.99 -13.78
CA HIS A 85 -23.85 8.26 -14.59
C HIS A 85 -24.55 6.96 -15.00
N TYR A 86 -25.89 6.96 -14.93
CA TYR A 86 -26.72 5.92 -15.49
C TYR A 86 -28.11 6.44 -15.85
N LYS A 87 -28.51 6.30 -17.13
CA LYS A 87 -29.85 6.60 -17.65
C LYS A 87 -30.42 7.95 -17.15
N GLY A 88 -29.66 9.02 -17.32
CA GLY A 88 -30.10 10.37 -16.95
C GLY A 88 -29.98 10.72 -15.47
N LYS A 89 -29.49 9.79 -14.62
CA LYS A 89 -29.13 10.08 -13.22
C LYS A 89 -27.62 10.23 -13.08
N VAL A 90 -27.18 11.33 -12.48
CA VAL A 90 -25.79 11.54 -12.06
C VAL A 90 -25.72 11.30 -10.56
N ILE A 91 -25.15 10.16 -10.17
CA ILE A 91 -24.93 9.75 -8.78
C ILE A 91 -23.76 10.54 -8.20
N ILE A 92 -23.94 11.11 -7.02
CA ILE A 92 -22.94 11.92 -6.30
C ILE A 92 -22.87 11.43 -4.86
N THR A 93 -21.66 11.16 -4.36
CA THR A 93 -21.44 10.78 -2.97
C THR A 93 -20.93 11.95 -2.14
N VAL A 94 -21.39 12.03 -0.89
CA VAL A 94 -20.92 12.99 0.12
C VAL A 94 -20.63 12.21 1.41
N PRO A 95 -19.39 11.76 1.65
CA PRO A 95 -19.06 10.96 2.83
C PRO A 95 -19.20 11.78 4.11
N ARG A 96 -19.59 11.13 5.21
CA ARG A 96 -19.83 11.79 6.50
C ARG A 96 -18.53 12.11 7.24
N ARG A 97 -17.81 13.12 6.76
CA ARG A 97 -16.55 13.65 7.33
C ARG A 97 -16.74 14.83 8.29
N ALA A 98 -17.95 15.35 8.37
CA ALA A 98 -18.33 16.38 9.31
C ALA A 98 -19.86 16.32 9.53
N PRO A 99 -20.39 16.88 10.63
CA PRO A 99 -21.82 16.93 10.88
C PRO A 99 -22.59 17.72 9.81
N GLY A 100 -23.92 17.53 9.73
CA GLY A 100 -24.80 18.30 8.85
C GLY A 100 -24.81 17.84 7.39
N ILE A 101 -24.59 16.55 7.16
CA ILE A 101 -24.70 15.88 5.85
C ILE A 101 -26.02 15.07 5.85
N PRO A 102 -27.06 15.45 5.08
CA PRO A 102 -28.35 14.78 5.04
C PRO A 102 -28.25 13.32 4.59
N SER A 103 -27.70 13.14 3.40
CA SER A 103 -27.59 11.84 2.74
C SER A 103 -26.21 11.69 2.11
N THR A 104 -25.64 10.49 2.25
CA THR A 104 -24.29 10.21 1.76
C THR A 104 -24.27 9.74 0.31
N LEU A 105 -25.34 9.11 -0.15
CA LEU A 105 -25.54 8.67 -1.52
C LEU A 105 -26.68 9.48 -2.14
N ASN A 106 -26.39 10.17 -3.25
CA ASN A 106 -27.31 11.14 -3.84
C ASN A 106 -27.35 11.04 -5.35
N TYR A 107 -28.31 11.70 -5.97
CA TYR A 107 -28.35 11.93 -7.41
C TYR A 107 -28.86 13.33 -7.77
N VAL A 108 -28.54 13.74 -9.01
CA VAL A 108 -29.18 14.84 -9.73
C VAL A 108 -29.55 14.35 -11.14
N ASN A 109 -30.52 15.00 -11.79
CA ASN A 109 -30.87 14.65 -13.17
C ASN A 109 -29.84 15.22 -14.15
N ALA A 110 -29.58 14.53 -15.25
CA ALA A 110 -28.64 14.93 -16.30
C ALA A 110 -29.25 15.83 -17.40
N ASP A 111 -30.56 16.09 -17.34
CA ASP A 111 -31.28 16.94 -18.30
C ASP A 111 -31.40 18.40 -17.84
N LEU A 112 -30.87 18.73 -16.66
CA LEU A 112 -30.84 20.10 -16.15
C LEU A 112 -29.82 20.94 -16.94
N PRO A 113 -29.99 22.27 -16.99
CA PRO A 113 -29.09 23.14 -17.77
C PRO A 113 -27.62 22.98 -17.36
N GLU A 114 -26.72 22.91 -18.35
CA GLU A 114 -25.28 22.88 -18.12
C GLU A 114 -24.82 24.15 -17.37
N GLY A 115 -23.82 24.01 -16.50
CA GLY A 115 -23.31 25.08 -15.64
C GLY A 115 -24.23 25.47 -14.48
N SER A 116 -25.32 24.74 -14.26
CA SER A 116 -26.21 24.93 -13.10
C SER A 116 -25.65 24.32 -11.80
N SER A 117 -26.31 24.62 -10.68
CA SER A 117 -25.98 24.14 -9.32
C SER A 117 -27.15 23.36 -8.72
N PRO A 118 -27.50 22.18 -9.26
CA PRO A 118 -28.72 21.49 -8.86
C PRO A 118 -28.66 20.96 -7.42
N SER A 119 -29.80 20.95 -6.74
CA SER A 119 -29.93 20.38 -5.41
C SER A 119 -29.87 18.85 -5.45
N LEU A 120 -29.14 18.26 -4.52
CA LEU A 120 -28.98 16.81 -4.37
C LEU A 120 -30.26 16.15 -3.85
N ARG A 121 -30.54 14.95 -4.35
CA ARG A 121 -31.63 14.08 -3.89
C ARG A 121 -31.07 12.79 -3.31
N PRO A 122 -31.49 12.32 -2.12
CA PRO A 122 -31.07 11.04 -1.57
C PRO A 122 -31.34 9.88 -2.53
N TYR A 123 -30.41 8.94 -2.64
CA TYR A 123 -30.55 7.74 -3.47
C TYR A 123 -30.32 6.46 -2.66
N PRO A 124 -31.20 5.43 -2.74
CA PRO A 124 -32.44 5.42 -3.53
C PRO A 124 -33.53 6.30 -2.92
N ASN A 125 -33.50 6.48 -1.61
CA ASN A 125 -34.44 7.30 -0.86
C ASN A 125 -33.76 7.89 0.39
N PHE A 126 -34.48 8.77 1.08
CA PHE A 126 -33.99 9.41 2.28
C PHE A 126 -33.84 8.42 3.44
N GLU A 127 -34.81 7.54 3.68
CA GLU A 127 -34.83 6.55 4.77
C GLU A 127 -33.56 5.69 4.83
N MET A 128 -33.07 5.21 3.68
CA MET A 128 -31.81 4.46 3.61
C MET A 128 -30.57 5.31 3.88
N ASN A 129 -30.65 6.62 3.73
CA ASN A 129 -29.52 7.53 3.85
C ASN A 129 -29.46 8.31 5.16
N GLU A 130 -30.59 8.55 5.84
CA GLU A 130 -30.60 9.22 7.14
C GLU A 130 -29.87 8.39 8.20
N LEU A 131 -29.12 9.07 9.07
CA LEU A 131 -28.54 8.41 10.24
C LEU A 131 -29.61 8.04 11.23
N GLN A 132 -29.45 6.87 11.84
CA GLN A 132 -30.27 6.48 12.97
C GLN A 132 -30.00 7.48 14.14
N PRO A 133 -31.04 8.05 14.78
CA PRO A 133 -30.87 9.14 15.77
C PRO A 133 -30.01 8.78 16.98
N LEU A 134 -30.08 7.53 17.45
CA LEU A 134 -29.27 7.00 18.56
C LEU A 134 -27.87 6.54 18.11
N GLN A 135 -27.56 6.69 16.82
CA GLN A 135 -26.30 6.25 16.20
C GLN A 135 -26.00 4.76 16.45
N LEU A 136 -27.05 3.95 16.55
CA LEU A 136 -26.94 2.50 16.66
C LEU A 136 -26.80 1.86 15.28
N ALA A 137 -26.19 0.68 15.23
CA ALA A 137 -26.06 -0.08 14.00
C ALA A 137 -27.45 -0.41 13.41
N ASP A 138 -27.70 0.02 12.18
CA ASP A 138 -28.91 -0.31 11.43
C ASP A 138 -28.49 -0.82 10.04
N HIS A 139 -28.72 -2.10 9.81
CA HIS A 139 -28.23 -2.79 8.62
C HIS A 139 -29.03 -2.42 7.36
N THR A 140 -30.14 -1.70 7.51
CA THR A 140 -30.92 -1.15 6.39
C THR A 140 -30.44 0.24 5.96
N ARG A 141 -29.57 0.87 6.75
CA ARG A 141 -29.09 2.24 6.53
C ARG A 141 -27.65 2.30 6.03
N ILE A 142 -27.39 3.33 5.24
CA ILE A 142 -26.11 3.67 4.64
C ILE A 142 -25.48 4.80 5.45
N VAL A 143 -24.43 4.47 6.19
CA VAL A 143 -23.73 5.44 7.05
C VAL A 143 -22.90 6.41 6.21
N SER A 144 -21.92 5.95 5.44
CA SER A 144 -21.00 6.82 4.71
C SER A 144 -20.40 6.10 3.50
N VAL A 145 -20.47 6.73 2.33
CA VAL A 145 -20.03 6.17 1.04
C VAL A 145 -19.05 7.11 0.37
N TYR A 146 -17.90 6.58 -0.06
CA TYR A 146 -16.88 7.34 -0.78
C TYR A 146 -17.05 7.30 -2.28
N ARG A 147 -17.10 6.11 -2.87
CA ARG A 147 -17.15 5.93 -4.32
C ARG A 147 -18.15 4.89 -4.73
N THR A 148 -18.65 5.09 -5.95
CA THR A 148 -19.65 4.22 -6.55
C THR A 148 -19.18 3.77 -7.92
N ARG A 149 -19.68 2.61 -8.34
CA ARG A 149 -19.43 2.08 -9.68
C ARG A 149 -20.72 1.52 -10.26
N VAL A 150 -21.06 1.93 -11.48
CA VAL A 150 -22.16 1.34 -12.24
C VAL A 150 -21.59 0.24 -13.12
N ASP A 151 -22.16 -0.95 -13.04
CA ASP A 151 -21.68 -2.10 -13.79
C ASP A 151 -22.39 -2.31 -15.14
N ASP A 152 -21.92 -3.29 -15.93
CA ASP A 152 -22.50 -3.59 -17.24
C ASP A 152 -23.95 -4.07 -17.20
N CYS A 153 -24.47 -4.43 -16.03
CA CYS A 153 -25.84 -4.87 -15.80
C CYS A 153 -26.76 -3.75 -15.26
N GLY A 154 -26.23 -2.53 -15.07
CA GLY A 154 -27.01 -1.41 -14.53
C GLY A 154 -27.24 -1.50 -13.03
N ARG A 155 -26.29 -2.11 -12.30
CA ARG A 155 -26.28 -2.14 -10.83
C ARG A 155 -25.27 -1.12 -10.32
N LEU A 156 -25.65 -0.39 -9.28
CA LEU A 156 -24.78 0.52 -8.53
C LEU A 156 -24.11 -0.26 -7.40
N TRP A 157 -22.79 -0.27 -7.40
CA TRP A 157 -21.96 -0.91 -6.40
C TRP A 157 -21.24 0.14 -5.57
N PHE A 158 -21.19 -0.05 -4.26
CA PHE A 158 -20.43 0.83 -3.37
C PHE A 158 -20.11 0.17 -2.03
N VAL A 159 -19.11 0.72 -1.35
CA VAL A 159 -18.77 0.35 0.02
C VAL A 159 -19.32 1.40 0.97
N CYS A 160 -20.11 0.96 1.94
CA CYS A 160 -20.46 1.74 3.12
C CYS A 160 -19.38 1.48 4.19
N THR A 161 -18.66 2.52 4.61
CA THR A 161 -17.57 2.39 5.61
C THR A 161 -18.09 2.06 7.00
N GLY A 162 -19.38 2.33 7.25
CA GLY A 162 -20.00 2.19 8.57
C GLY A 162 -19.46 3.18 9.61
N ALA A 163 -18.69 4.18 9.19
CA ALA A 163 -17.98 5.09 10.07
C ALA A 163 -18.32 6.56 9.80
N LEU A 164 -18.40 7.34 10.87
CA LEU A 164 -18.44 8.80 10.85
C LEU A 164 -17.02 9.32 11.08
N GLU A 165 -16.49 10.12 10.16
CA GLU A 165 -15.13 10.64 10.22
C GLU A 165 -15.12 12.09 10.70
N TYR A 166 -15.66 12.34 11.89
CA TYR A 166 -15.63 13.68 12.51
C TYR A 166 -14.25 13.93 13.14
N ASN A 167 -14.18 14.72 14.23
CA ASN A 167 -12.92 14.94 14.96
C ASN A 167 -12.28 13.62 15.41
N GLU A 168 -13.11 12.69 15.88
CA GLU A 168 -12.76 11.30 16.09
C GLU A 168 -13.61 10.45 15.17
N THR A 169 -13.03 9.36 14.65
CA THR A 169 -13.81 8.44 13.84
C THR A 169 -14.63 7.52 14.73
N ILE A 170 -15.94 7.53 14.54
CA ILE A 170 -16.90 6.70 15.27
C ILE A 170 -17.36 5.59 14.34
N GLN A 171 -17.11 4.33 14.72
CA GLN A 171 -17.59 3.17 13.96
C GLN A 171 -19.00 2.81 14.42
N ILE A 172 -20.01 3.12 13.60
CA ILE A 172 -21.42 2.87 13.88
C ILE A 172 -21.79 1.41 13.63
N GLN A 173 -21.32 0.86 12.51
CA GLN A 173 -21.55 -0.52 12.12
C GLN A 173 -20.38 -1.07 11.32
N ARG A 174 -20.32 -2.39 11.14
CA ARG A 174 -19.29 -3.03 10.29
C ARG A 174 -19.35 -2.47 8.84
N PRO A 175 -18.21 -2.32 8.16
CA PRO A 175 -18.21 -1.94 6.76
C PRO A 175 -18.94 -2.99 5.91
N SER A 176 -19.61 -2.54 4.86
CA SER A 176 -20.44 -3.41 4.01
C SER A 176 -20.36 -3.02 2.54
N LEU A 177 -20.35 -4.02 1.66
CA LEU A 177 -20.52 -3.85 0.22
C LEU A 177 -22.00 -3.90 -0.12
N TRP A 178 -22.47 -2.95 -0.92
CA TRP A 178 -23.85 -2.81 -1.35
C TRP A 178 -23.96 -2.89 -2.86
N ILE A 179 -25.03 -3.54 -3.33
CA ILE A 179 -25.40 -3.63 -4.74
C ILE A 179 -26.87 -3.23 -4.85
N ILE A 180 -27.16 -2.19 -5.62
CA ILE A 180 -28.53 -1.71 -5.89
C ILE A 180 -28.79 -1.80 -7.39
N ASP A 181 -29.86 -2.47 -7.79
CA ASP A 181 -30.31 -2.44 -9.19
C ASP A 181 -30.88 -1.05 -9.47
N MET A 182 -30.28 -0.31 -10.42
CA MET A 182 -30.68 1.07 -10.70
C MET A 182 -31.97 1.18 -11.52
N ASN A 183 -32.48 0.08 -12.09
CA ASN A 183 -33.75 0.08 -12.81
C ASN A 183 -34.92 -0.13 -11.86
N THR A 184 -34.74 -0.94 -10.82
CA THR A 184 -35.78 -1.25 -9.82
C THR A 184 -35.61 -0.49 -8.51
N GLU A 185 -34.44 0.14 -8.31
CA GLU A 185 -34.02 0.84 -7.09
C GLU A 185 -34.03 -0.03 -5.84
N LYS A 186 -33.93 -1.35 -6.02
CA LYS A 186 -33.92 -2.34 -4.94
C LYS A 186 -32.50 -2.80 -4.63
N VAL A 187 -32.26 -3.04 -3.34
CA VAL A 187 -31.04 -3.69 -2.87
C VAL A 187 -31.03 -5.13 -3.39
N VAL A 188 -30.02 -5.43 -4.21
CA VAL A 188 -29.75 -6.79 -4.72
C VAL A 188 -28.94 -7.57 -3.70
N GLN A 189 -27.97 -6.92 -3.05
CA GLN A 189 -27.10 -7.54 -2.08
C GLN A 189 -26.56 -6.53 -1.07
N ARG A 190 -26.44 -6.97 0.18
CA ARG A 190 -25.62 -6.33 1.22
C ARG A 190 -24.71 -7.39 1.83
N TYR A 191 -23.41 -7.25 1.60
CA TYR A 191 -22.40 -8.12 2.19
C TYR A 191 -21.68 -7.37 3.31
N GLU A 192 -21.82 -7.85 4.55
CA GLU A 192 -21.06 -7.32 5.67
C GLU A 192 -19.64 -7.87 5.65
N ILE A 193 -18.65 -6.97 5.66
CA ILE A 193 -17.24 -7.37 5.58
C ILE A 193 -16.80 -7.91 6.95
N PRO A 194 -16.29 -9.15 7.05
CA PRO A 194 -15.86 -9.74 8.33
C PRO A 194 -14.67 -9.03 8.99
N GLU A 195 -14.58 -9.10 10.32
CA GLU A 195 -13.48 -8.49 11.09
C GLU A 195 -12.11 -9.08 10.74
N SER A 196 -12.08 -10.36 10.40
CA SER A 196 -10.88 -11.04 9.91
C SER A 196 -10.34 -10.48 8.58
N ILE A 197 -11.15 -9.73 7.83
CA ILE A 197 -10.76 -9.08 6.57
C ILE A 197 -10.37 -7.61 6.82
N ILE A 198 -11.17 -6.89 7.61
CA ILE A 198 -10.90 -5.49 7.95
C ILE A 198 -11.39 -5.15 9.36
N GLU A 199 -10.55 -4.47 10.15
CA GLU A 199 -10.88 -4.11 11.53
C GLU A 199 -11.78 -2.85 11.56
N PRO A 200 -11.31 -1.61 11.30
CA PRO A 200 -12.19 -0.47 10.98
C PRO A 200 -12.26 -0.15 9.47
N GLY A 201 -13.39 0.36 9.01
CA GLY A 201 -13.68 0.63 7.59
C GLY A 201 -13.00 1.86 6.94
N ARG A 202 -11.84 2.31 7.44
CA ARG A 202 -11.24 3.63 7.10
C ARG A 202 -10.45 3.67 5.78
N GLY A 203 -10.06 2.53 5.22
CA GLY A 203 -9.17 2.45 4.03
C GLY A 203 -9.86 2.08 2.71
N ILE A 204 -11.10 1.61 2.77
CA ILE A 204 -11.81 0.97 1.64
C ILE A 204 -12.72 1.95 0.90
N ILE A 205 -12.10 2.91 0.21
CA ILE A 205 -12.79 4.07 -0.37
C ILE A 205 -12.96 4.00 -1.90
N SER A 206 -12.51 2.93 -2.57
CA SER A 206 -12.71 2.76 -4.01
C SER A 206 -12.98 1.30 -4.36
N LEU A 207 -13.70 1.09 -5.47
CA LEU A 207 -13.97 -0.21 -6.03
C LEU A 207 -14.09 -0.14 -7.55
N ASN A 208 -13.77 -1.25 -8.22
CA ASN A 208 -14.17 -1.50 -9.60
C ASN A 208 -14.79 -2.91 -9.71
N VAL A 209 -15.63 -3.13 -10.72
CA VAL A 209 -16.48 -4.32 -10.83
C VAL A 209 -16.21 -5.03 -12.15
N ASP A 210 -15.78 -6.29 -12.07
CA ASP A 210 -15.64 -7.18 -13.22
C ASP A 210 -16.90 -8.02 -13.39
N VAL A 211 -17.73 -7.64 -14.35
CA VAL A 211 -18.97 -8.33 -14.70
C VAL A 211 -19.03 -8.62 -16.20
N ASP A 212 -19.60 -9.75 -16.57
CA ASP A 212 -19.97 -10.02 -17.96
C ASP A 212 -21.46 -9.74 -18.08
N MET A 213 -21.87 -8.92 -19.04
CA MET A 213 -23.28 -8.61 -19.28
C MET A 213 -24.11 -9.88 -19.57
N LYS A 214 -23.48 -10.97 -20.03
CA LYS A 214 -24.14 -12.27 -20.23
C LYS A 214 -24.28 -13.09 -18.94
N SER A 215 -23.61 -12.70 -17.86
CA SER A 215 -23.59 -13.42 -16.58
C SER A 215 -23.44 -12.45 -15.41
N CYS A 216 -24.49 -11.64 -15.19
CA CYS A 216 -24.50 -10.62 -14.14
C CYS A 216 -24.28 -11.19 -12.72
N ASP A 217 -24.71 -12.43 -12.47
CA ASP A 217 -24.54 -13.09 -11.17
C ASP A 217 -23.10 -13.58 -10.91
N ASN A 218 -22.28 -13.66 -11.95
CA ASN A 218 -20.87 -14.03 -11.86
C ASN A 218 -19.98 -12.77 -11.92
N ALA A 219 -20.23 -11.85 -10.99
CA ALA A 219 -19.49 -10.61 -10.87
C ALA A 219 -18.45 -10.66 -9.75
N TYR A 220 -17.34 -9.96 -9.94
CA TYR A 220 -16.32 -9.74 -8.92
C TYR A 220 -16.13 -8.25 -8.64
N ALA A 221 -15.93 -7.87 -7.38
CA ALA A 221 -15.53 -6.52 -7.02
C ALA A 221 -14.08 -6.51 -6.52
N TYR A 222 -13.30 -5.54 -6.97
CA TYR A 222 -11.95 -5.26 -6.51
C TYR A 222 -11.96 -3.97 -5.71
N ILE A 223 -11.75 -4.06 -4.40
CA ILE A 223 -11.87 -2.94 -3.46
C ILE A 223 -10.46 -2.61 -2.96
N SER A 224 -10.01 -1.38 -3.18
CA SER A 224 -8.68 -0.95 -2.76
C SER A 224 -8.71 -0.51 -1.29
N ASP A 225 -7.75 -1.00 -0.50
CA ASP A 225 -7.50 -0.53 0.85
C ASP A 225 -6.15 0.19 0.90
N PHE A 226 -6.21 1.52 0.78
CA PHE A 226 -5.00 2.35 0.69
C PHE A 226 -4.23 2.39 2.01
N LEU A 227 -4.91 2.20 3.15
CA LEU A 227 -4.31 2.26 4.48
C LEU A 227 -3.46 1.02 4.75
N THR A 228 -4.04 -0.17 4.52
CA THR A 228 -3.33 -1.43 4.74
C THR A 228 -2.55 -1.91 3.52
N GLN A 229 -2.58 -1.14 2.42
CA GLN A 229 -1.87 -1.41 1.16
C GLN A 229 -2.24 -2.79 0.59
N SER A 230 -3.55 -3.06 0.58
CA SER A 230 -4.12 -4.36 0.27
C SER A 230 -5.24 -4.25 -0.76
N LEU A 231 -5.54 -5.36 -1.43
CA LEU A 231 -6.70 -5.46 -2.30
C LEU A 231 -7.65 -6.51 -1.73
N LEU A 232 -8.92 -6.14 -1.63
CA LEU A 232 -10.00 -7.05 -1.28
C LEU A 232 -10.72 -7.47 -2.56
N VAL A 233 -11.02 -8.76 -2.67
CA VAL A 233 -11.76 -9.32 -3.80
C VAL A 233 -13.03 -9.96 -3.27
N TYR A 234 -14.17 -9.59 -3.84
CA TYR A 234 -15.46 -10.17 -3.52
C TYR A 234 -16.01 -10.91 -4.74
N SER A 235 -16.50 -12.12 -4.53
CA SER A 235 -17.24 -12.92 -5.51
C SER A 235 -18.72 -12.86 -5.20
N LEU A 236 -19.54 -12.32 -6.11
CA LEU A 236 -20.99 -12.27 -5.93
C LEU A 236 -21.61 -13.67 -5.91
N LYS A 237 -21.15 -14.54 -6.81
CA LYS A 237 -21.65 -15.91 -6.96
C LYS A 237 -21.39 -16.76 -5.71
N GLU A 238 -20.21 -16.61 -5.12
CA GLU A 238 -19.82 -17.37 -3.92
C GLU A 238 -20.21 -16.65 -2.63
N ASN A 239 -20.61 -15.39 -2.73
CA ASN A 239 -20.84 -14.49 -1.60
C ASN A 239 -19.68 -14.50 -0.59
N HIS A 240 -18.46 -14.46 -1.10
CA HIS A 240 -17.23 -14.64 -0.32
C HIS A 240 -16.22 -13.55 -0.66
N MET A 241 -15.46 -13.12 0.36
CA MET A 241 -14.46 -12.06 0.24
C MET A 241 -13.13 -12.53 0.81
N TRP A 242 -12.05 -12.19 0.11
CA TRP A 242 -10.69 -12.40 0.60
C TRP A 242 -9.84 -11.15 0.39
N LYS A 243 -8.76 -11.07 1.18
CA LYS A 243 -7.80 -9.98 1.17
C LYS A 243 -6.40 -10.52 0.95
N PHE A 244 -5.59 -9.80 0.19
CA PHE A 244 -4.18 -10.11 -0.03
C PHE A 244 -3.36 -8.82 -0.18
N ASN A 245 -2.04 -8.96 0.00
CA ASN A 245 -1.07 -7.88 -0.14
C ASN A 245 -0.07 -8.21 -1.24
N HIS A 246 0.45 -7.18 -1.90
CA HIS A 246 1.55 -7.30 -2.85
C HIS A 246 2.39 -6.01 -2.81
N LYS A 247 3.71 -6.11 -3.07
CA LYS A 247 4.63 -4.95 -3.01
C LYS A 247 4.22 -3.78 -3.91
N TYR A 248 3.54 -4.05 -5.03
CA TYR A 248 3.06 -3.01 -5.95
C TYR A 248 1.78 -2.30 -5.47
N LEU A 249 1.15 -2.78 -4.39
CA LEU A 249 0.02 -2.09 -3.75
C LEU A 249 0.50 -1.04 -2.72
N GLN A 250 1.81 -1.00 -2.43
CA GLN A 250 2.41 -0.07 -1.48
C GLN A 250 2.68 1.28 -2.15
N TYR A 251 2.57 2.36 -1.38
CA TYR A 251 2.96 3.70 -1.85
C TYR A 251 4.47 3.81 -2.04
N ASP A 252 4.88 4.74 -2.91
CA ASP A 252 6.27 5.15 -3.03
C ASP A 252 6.57 6.27 -2.03
N LEU A 253 7.48 6.01 -1.09
CA LEU A 253 7.89 6.95 -0.05
C LEU A 253 8.36 8.30 -0.62
N GLU A 254 8.99 8.32 -1.79
CA GLU A 254 9.51 9.53 -2.42
C GLU A 254 8.40 10.42 -3.00
N LEU A 255 7.21 9.85 -3.23
CA LEU A 255 6.08 10.50 -3.90
C LEU A 255 4.89 10.78 -2.96
N THR A 256 5.11 10.67 -1.64
CA THR A 256 4.09 10.92 -0.59
C THR A 256 3.80 12.39 -0.34
N LYS A 257 4.64 13.30 -0.84
CA LYS A 257 4.52 14.75 -0.62
C LYS A 257 3.73 15.41 -1.73
N TYR A 258 2.76 16.22 -1.34
CA TYR A 258 1.90 16.99 -2.22
C TYR A 258 2.08 18.48 -1.96
N SER A 259 2.07 19.26 -3.05
CA SER A 259 2.07 20.71 -3.01
C SER A 259 0.97 21.20 -3.94
N LEU A 260 -0.22 21.43 -3.38
CA LEU A 260 -1.40 21.82 -4.14
C LEU A 260 -2.03 23.05 -3.52
N ASP A 261 -2.36 24.03 -4.36
CA ASP A 261 -3.14 25.20 -3.94
C ASP A 261 -2.52 25.97 -2.75
N GLY A 262 -1.19 26.06 -2.73
CA GLY A 262 -0.43 26.70 -1.65
C GLY A 262 -0.25 25.86 -0.38
N PHE A 263 -0.94 24.71 -0.26
CA PHE A 263 -0.77 23.78 0.85
C PHE A 263 0.31 22.76 0.56
N LYS A 264 1.07 22.41 1.59
CA LYS A 264 2.04 21.31 1.58
C LYS A 264 1.62 20.28 2.60
N TYR A 265 1.37 19.06 2.15
CA TYR A 265 0.91 17.96 2.99
C TYR A 265 1.52 16.65 2.52
N GLN A 266 1.40 15.62 3.35
CA GLN A 266 1.96 14.31 3.08
C GLN A 266 0.88 13.25 3.32
N TRP A 267 0.61 12.43 2.32
CA TRP A 267 -0.30 11.28 2.42
C TRP A 267 0.42 10.00 1.99
N PHE A 268 0.13 8.93 2.72
CA PHE A 268 0.76 7.62 2.58
C PHE A 268 -0.25 6.63 1.97
N ASP A 269 -0.88 7.05 0.89
CA ASP A 269 -2.00 6.33 0.31
C ASP A 269 -1.47 5.29 -0.69
N GLY A 270 -1.63 4.01 -0.31
CA GLY A 270 -1.30 2.84 -1.12
C GLY A 270 -2.23 2.68 -2.33
N VAL A 271 -2.45 1.44 -2.78
CA VAL A 271 -3.36 1.11 -3.89
C VAL A 271 -4.67 1.87 -3.76
N PHE A 272 -5.05 2.55 -4.83
CA PHE A 272 -6.15 3.51 -4.78
C PHE A 272 -7.15 3.36 -5.93
N SER A 273 -6.70 2.86 -7.07
CA SER A 273 -7.57 2.61 -8.22
C SER A 273 -7.22 1.31 -8.95
N VAL A 274 -8.26 0.66 -9.47
CA VAL A 274 -8.18 -0.49 -10.38
C VAL A 274 -9.04 -0.18 -11.60
N ALA A 275 -8.49 -0.34 -12.80
CA ALA A 275 -9.19 -0.21 -14.08
C ALA A 275 -9.12 -1.54 -14.82
N LEU A 276 -10.21 -1.89 -15.51
CA LEU A 276 -10.38 -3.21 -16.10
C LEU A 276 -10.33 -3.14 -17.61
N GLY A 277 -9.29 -3.75 -18.18
CA GLY A 277 -9.12 -3.87 -19.62
C GLY A 277 -10.17 -4.75 -20.29
N ASN A 278 -9.99 -4.93 -21.60
CA ASN A 278 -10.87 -5.82 -22.38
C ASN A 278 -10.72 -7.29 -21.94
N ARG A 279 -11.85 -8.01 -21.95
CA ARG A 279 -11.86 -9.48 -21.73
C ARG A 279 -11.10 -10.19 -22.84
N GLN A 280 -10.29 -11.17 -22.44
CA GLN A 280 -9.59 -12.09 -23.31
C GLN A 280 -10.46 -13.33 -23.57
N LYS A 281 -9.99 -14.22 -24.46
CA LYS A 281 -10.74 -15.42 -24.87
C LYS A 281 -11.00 -16.40 -23.73
N ASP A 282 -10.18 -16.37 -22.69
CA ASP A 282 -10.31 -17.20 -21.49
C ASP A 282 -11.31 -16.64 -20.46
N GLY A 283 -11.94 -15.49 -20.74
CA GLY A 283 -12.91 -14.84 -19.87
C GLY A 283 -12.29 -13.87 -18.85
N TYR A 284 -10.97 -13.90 -18.67
CA TYR A 284 -10.25 -13.00 -17.78
C TYR A 284 -9.78 -11.75 -18.51
N ARG A 285 -9.26 -10.78 -17.77
CA ARG A 285 -8.79 -9.49 -18.32
C ARG A 285 -7.59 -8.98 -17.55
N THR A 286 -6.94 -7.97 -18.10
CA THR A 286 -5.91 -7.23 -17.37
C THR A 286 -6.58 -6.24 -16.41
N ALA A 287 -6.23 -6.32 -15.13
CA ALA A 287 -6.52 -5.30 -14.14
C ALA A 287 -5.30 -4.38 -14.01
N TYR A 288 -5.47 -3.12 -14.43
CA TYR A 288 -4.49 -2.04 -14.27
C TYR A 288 -4.71 -1.39 -12.91
N PHE A 289 -3.65 -1.11 -12.16
CA PHE A 289 -3.78 -0.53 -10.84
C PHE A 289 -2.57 0.33 -10.47
N HIS A 290 -2.80 1.29 -9.59
CA HIS A 290 -1.73 2.09 -9.00
C HIS A 290 -2.03 2.48 -7.54
N PRO A 291 -0.98 2.68 -6.72
CA PRO A 291 -1.04 3.50 -5.52
C PRO A 291 -1.31 4.97 -5.84
N MET A 292 -1.92 5.72 -4.93
CA MET A 292 -2.11 7.16 -5.12
C MET A 292 -0.77 7.90 -5.03
N ALA A 293 0.03 7.61 -4.00
CA ALA A 293 1.40 8.10 -3.88
C ALA A 293 2.35 7.29 -4.77
N SER A 294 2.14 7.32 -6.09
CA SER A 294 3.00 6.70 -7.09
C SER A 294 2.76 7.31 -8.48
N THR A 295 3.78 7.30 -9.33
CA THR A 295 3.67 7.59 -10.78
C THR A 295 3.68 6.31 -11.63
N SER A 296 3.89 5.15 -11.01
CA SER A 296 3.97 3.87 -11.70
C SER A 296 2.58 3.29 -11.99
N GLU A 297 2.45 2.61 -13.13
CA GLU A 297 1.28 1.81 -13.48
C GLU A 297 1.63 0.32 -13.42
N PHE A 298 0.77 -0.47 -12.78
CA PHE A 298 0.97 -1.90 -12.63
C PHE A 298 -0.19 -2.68 -13.26
N ALA A 299 0.04 -3.95 -13.54
CA ALA A 299 -0.99 -4.83 -14.05
C ALA A 299 -0.89 -6.24 -13.49
N VAL A 300 -2.05 -6.90 -13.41
CA VAL A 300 -2.24 -8.29 -13.03
C VAL A 300 -3.39 -8.89 -13.84
N ASN A 301 -3.32 -10.18 -14.17
CA ASN A 301 -4.44 -10.86 -14.81
C ASN A 301 -5.52 -11.18 -13.76
N THR A 302 -6.79 -10.91 -14.05
CA THR A 302 -7.89 -11.17 -13.10
C THR A 302 -8.04 -12.65 -12.73
N LYS A 303 -7.50 -13.58 -13.52
CA LYS A 303 -7.38 -15.01 -13.16
C LYS A 303 -6.68 -15.24 -11.83
N VAL A 304 -5.67 -14.43 -11.51
CA VAL A 304 -4.92 -14.49 -10.25
C VAL A 304 -5.77 -13.88 -9.14
N LEU A 305 -6.39 -12.73 -9.40
CA LEU A 305 -7.20 -12.00 -8.42
C LEU A 305 -8.44 -12.79 -7.99
N GLN A 306 -9.14 -13.40 -8.94
CA GLN A 306 -10.41 -14.12 -8.74
C GLN A 306 -10.22 -15.50 -8.09
N ASN A 307 -8.99 -15.97 -7.92
CA ASN A 307 -8.68 -17.22 -7.23
C ASN A 307 -7.99 -16.91 -5.90
N GLU A 308 -8.68 -17.19 -4.79
CA GLU A 308 -8.18 -16.89 -3.44
C GLU A 308 -6.80 -17.50 -3.18
N LYS A 309 -6.58 -18.78 -3.55
CA LYS A 309 -5.29 -19.47 -3.33
C LYS A 309 -4.17 -18.83 -4.15
N LEU A 310 -4.43 -18.45 -5.40
CA LEU A 310 -3.44 -17.79 -6.24
C LEU A 310 -3.15 -16.36 -5.77
N SER A 311 -4.16 -15.61 -5.31
CA SER A 311 -3.95 -14.24 -4.82
C SER A 311 -3.17 -14.19 -3.49
N LYS A 312 -3.33 -15.19 -2.61
CA LYS A 312 -2.71 -15.25 -1.27
C LYS A 312 -1.36 -15.93 -1.22
N ARG A 313 -0.83 -16.43 -2.34
CA ARG A 313 0.49 -17.07 -2.37
C ARG A 313 1.60 -16.10 -1.95
N SER A 314 2.64 -16.61 -1.32
CA SER A 314 3.77 -15.79 -0.87
C SER A 314 4.68 -15.31 -1.99
N ASP A 315 4.71 -16.06 -3.10
CA ASP A 315 5.50 -15.76 -4.30
C ASP A 315 4.58 -15.72 -5.51
N HIS A 316 4.43 -14.53 -6.10
CA HIS A 316 3.60 -14.28 -7.27
C HIS A 316 4.35 -14.39 -8.59
N GLY A 317 5.64 -14.74 -8.59
CA GLY A 317 6.43 -14.82 -9.82
C GLY A 317 6.24 -13.59 -10.70
N ASP A 318 5.83 -13.83 -11.95
CA ASP A 318 5.59 -12.79 -12.97
C ASP A 318 4.11 -12.39 -13.15
N ASP A 319 3.22 -12.78 -12.22
CA ASP A 319 1.78 -12.46 -12.30
C ASP A 319 1.51 -10.96 -12.19
N PHE A 320 2.31 -10.24 -11.41
CA PHE A 320 2.20 -8.80 -11.20
C PHE A 320 3.34 -8.10 -11.93
N LYS A 321 3.02 -7.12 -12.77
CA LYS A 321 4.01 -6.43 -13.62
C LYS A 321 3.93 -4.92 -13.41
N LYS A 322 5.08 -4.26 -13.34
CA LYS A 322 5.17 -2.81 -13.54
C LYS A 322 5.16 -2.57 -15.05
N ILE A 323 4.13 -1.90 -15.54
CA ILE A 323 3.92 -1.64 -16.97
C ILE A 323 4.65 -0.38 -17.42
N GLY A 324 4.86 0.57 -16.50
CA GLY A 324 5.66 1.75 -16.76
C GLY A 324 5.40 2.88 -15.77
N GLU A 325 5.71 4.11 -16.18
CA GLU A 325 5.54 5.32 -15.39
C GLU A 325 4.85 6.42 -16.21
N ARG A 326 3.94 7.16 -15.55
CA ARG A 326 3.13 8.21 -16.18
C ARG A 326 3.81 9.59 -16.18
N GLY A 327 4.94 9.73 -15.49
CA GLY A 327 5.77 10.95 -15.48
C GLY A 327 5.72 11.76 -14.17
N ASN A 328 6.49 12.85 -14.10
CA ASN A 328 6.64 13.62 -12.87
C ASN A 328 5.33 14.26 -12.40
N LEU A 329 5.02 14.23 -11.10
CA LEU A 329 3.77 14.76 -10.51
C LEU A 329 2.47 14.09 -11.04
N SER A 330 2.55 12.87 -11.59
CA SER A 330 1.38 12.15 -12.09
C SER A 330 0.69 11.27 -11.03
N GLN A 331 0.85 11.58 -9.73
CA GLN A 331 0.05 10.96 -8.67
C GLN A 331 -1.42 11.13 -9.01
N SER A 332 -2.15 10.02 -9.02
CA SER A 332 -3.51 9.96 -9.55
C SER A 332 -4.46 9.45 -8.49
N ALA A 333 -5.68 9.98 -8.45
CA ALA A 333 -6.75 9.42 -7.64
C ALA A 333 -7.34 8.20 -8.36
N LEU A 334 -8.25 8.37 -9.31
CA LEU A 334 -8.90 7.27 -10.01
C LEU A 334 -8.49 7.22 -11.48
N HIS A 335 -8.63 6.02 -12.03
CA HIS A 335 -8.55 5.79 -13.46
C HIS A 335 -9.67 4.88 -13.95
N ASP A 336 -9.90 4.95 -15.26
CA ASP A 336 -10.91 4.12 -15.90
C ASP A 336 -10.52 3.77 -17.34
N PHE A 337 -10.93 2.59 -17.78
CA PHE A 337 -10.60 2.02 -19.08
C PHE A 337 -11.79 2.09 -20.02
N HIS A 338 -11.64 2.83 -21.12
CA HIS A 338 -12.64 2.87 -22.17
C HIS A 338 -12.50 1.65 -23.10
N GLN A 339 -13.38 0.66 -22.92
CA GLN A 339 -13.32 -0.65 -23.59
C GLN A 339 -13.20 -0.57 -25.12
N ARG A 340 -13.96 0.31 -25.79
CA ARG A 340 -14.00 0.40 -27.25
C ARG A 340 -12.72 0.96 -27.85
N SER A 341 -12.09 1.92 -27.17
CA SER A 341 -10.88 2.61 -27.67
C SER A 341 -9.57 2.04 -27.13
N GLY A 342 -9.62 1.33 -25.99
CA GLY A 342 -8.42 0.89 -25.28
C GLY A 342 -7.66 2.02 -24.55
N ILE A 343 -8.29 3.17 -24.36
CA ILE A 343 -7.72 4.32 -23.64
C ILE A 343 -8.01 4.22 -22.15
N ILE A 344 -7.01 4.51 -21.33
CA ILE A 344 -7.15 4.73 -19.88
C ILE A 344 -7.07 6.22 -19.61
N PHE A 345 -8.00 6.75 -18.82
CA PHE A 345 -7.93 8.12 -18.28
C PHE A 345 -7.52 8.10 -16.82
N PHE A 346 -6.76 9.10 -16.38
CA PHE A 346 -6.30 9.26 -14.99
C PHE A 346 -6.64 10.65 -14.46
N SER A 347 -7.10 10.73 -13.21
CA SER A 347 -7.31 11.98 -12.50
C SER A 347 -6.05 12.38 -11.71
N GLN A 348 -5.18 13.17 -12.34
CA GLN A 348 -3.86 13.54 -11.81
C GLN A 348 -3.96 14.71 -10.82
N ILE A 349 -4.10 14.38 -9.52
CA ILE A 349 -4.34 15.37 -8.47
C ILE A 349 -3.20 16.37 -8.28
N ALA A 350 -1.94 15.93 -8.42
CA ALA A 350 -0.78 16.80 -8.23
C ALA A 350 -0.53 17.77 -9.40
N ARG A 351 -1.24 17.58 -10.51
CA ARG A 351 -1.19 18.45 -11.70
C ARG A 351 -2.47 19.25 -11.93
N ASN A 352 -3.53 19.06 -11.15
CA ASN A 352 -4.87 19.61 -11.44
C ASN A 352 -5.32 19.26 -12.87
N ALA A 353 -5.13 18.00 -13.27
CA ALA A 353 -5.24 17.59 -14.66
C ALA A 353 -5.94 16.24 -14.82
N VAL A 354 -6.55 16.05 -15.98
CA VAL A 354 -6.97 14.76 -16.49
C VAL A 354 -6.02 14.39 -17.63
N SER A 355 -5.52 13.17 -17.61
CA SER A 355 -4.63 12.64 -18.66
C SER A 355 -5.19 11.37 -19.26
N CYS A 356 -4.72 11.02 -20.45
CA CYS A 356 -5.02 9.75 -21.10
C CYS A 356 -3.74 8.97 -21.42
N TRP A 357 -3.90 7.66 -21.57
CA TRP A 357 -2.89 6.75 -22.11
C TRP A 357 -3.56 5.71 -23.00
N ASN A 358 -3.00 5.48 -24.18
CA ASN A 358 -3.41 4.36 -25.02
C ASN A 358 -2.70 3.07 -24.57
N SER A 359 -3.47 2.11 -24.04
CA SER A 359 -2.92 0.85 -23.50
C SER A 359 -2.17 -0.02 -24.52
N GLN A 360 -2.28 0.28 -25.80
CA GLN A 360 -1.53 -0.38 -26.88
C GLN A 360 -0.12 0.22 -27.08
N LYS A 361 0.17 1.37 -26.47
CA LYS A 361 1.49 2.02 -26.49
C LYS A 361 2.23 1.74 -25.17
N PRO A 362 3.57 1.73 -25.15
CA PRO A 362 4.34 1.62 -23.90
C PRO A 362 3.94 2.70 -22.89
N CYS A 363 3.72 2.31 -21.63
CA CYS A 363 3.40 3.26 -20.56
C CYS A 363 4.65 4.08 -20.20
N THR A 364 4.73 5.27 -20.77
CA THR A 364 5.88 6.20 -20.66
C THR A 364 5.35 7.61 -20.49
N PRO A 365 6.11 8.55 -19.91
CA PRO A 365 5.68 9.94 -19.75
C PRO A 365 5.23 10.57 -21.09
N GLU A 366 5.86 10.22 -22.20
CA GLU A 366 5.56 10.75 -23.53
C GLU A 366 4.21 10.26 -24.08
N ASN A 367 3.80 9.03 -23.74
CA ASN A 367 2.52 8.46 -24.15
C ASN A 367 1.37 8.73 -23.15
N ASN A 368 1.68 9.35 -22.01
CA ASN A 368 0.72 9.77 -20.99
C ASN A 368 0.50 11.28 -21.11
N VAL A 369 -0.48 11.68 -21.91
CA VAL A 369 -0.70 13.09 -22.27
C VAL A 369 -1.88 13.68 -21.53
N ILE A 370 -1.74 14.94 -21.14
CA ILE A 370 -2.81 15.73 -20.50
C ILE A 370 -3.88 16.03 -21.55
N VAL A 371 -5.14 15.73 -21.23
CA VAL A 371 -6.30 16.09 -22.05
C VAL A 371 -6.94 17.40 -21.58
N ASP A 372 -6.88 17.69 -20.28
CA ASP A 372 -7.31 18.97 -19.72
C ASP A 372 -6.56 19.26 -18.42
N GLN A 373 -6.27 20.53 -18.15
CA GLN A 373 -5.56 21.00 -16.96
C GLN A 373 -5.93 22.45 -16.64
N ASN A 374 -6.28 22.71 -15.39
CA ASN A 374 -6.53 24.06 -14.92
C ASN A 374 -6.35 24.17 -13.40
N ASP A 375 -5.43 25.02 -12.95
CA ASP A 375 -5.12 25.16 -11.52
C ASP A 375 -6.25 25.81 -10.69
N VAL A 376 -7.21 26.46 -11.34
CA VAL A 376 -8.37 27.11 -10.70
C VAL A 376 -9.61 26.23 -10.76
N THR A 377 -10.01 25.79 -11.95
CA THR A 377 -11.29 25.10 -12.14
C THR A 377 -11.15 23.58 -12.00
N MET A 378 -10.04 22.99 -12.42
CA MET A 378 -9.76 21.54 -12.36
C MET A 378 -8.96 21.19 -11.10
N ASN A 379 -9.16 21.94 -10.00
CA ASN A 379 -8.47 21.69 -8.75
C ASN A 379 -8.84 20.30 -8.21
N TYR A 380 -7.84 19.51 -7.82
CA TYR A 380 -8.01 18.20 -7.18
C TYR A 380 -9.10 17.31 -7.85
N PRO A 381 -8.86 16.79 -9.07
CA PRO A 381 -9.75 15.84 -9.73
C PRO A 381 -9.81 14.53 -8.93
N VAL A 382 -10.87 14.37 -8.15
CA VAL A 382 -10.98 13.38 -7.06
C VAL A 382 -11.55 12.05 -7.53
N ASP A 383 -12.28 12.05 -8.65
CA ASP A 383 -12.91 10.88 -9.25
C ASP A 383 -13.08 11.05 -10.76
N LEU A 384 -13.08 9.93 -11.48
CA LEU A 384 -13.47 9.88 -12.89
C LEU A 384 -14.15 8.54 -13.23
N ASN A 385 -15.04 8.57 -14.20
CA ASN A 385 -15.82 7.40 -14.62
C ASN A 385 -16.19 7.51 -16.11
N ILE A 386 -16.20 6.39 -16.82
CA ILE A 386 -16.62 6.31 -18.23
C ILE A 386 -17.93 5.55 -18.29
N ASP A 387 -18.98 6.21 -18.77
CA ASP A 387 -20.29 5.59 -18.90
C ASP A 387 -20.43 4.75 -20.19
N LYS A 388 -21.56 4.07 -20.34
CA LYS A 388 -21.85 3.23 -21.51
C LYS A 388 -22.12 4.02 -22.79
N GLU A 389 -22.29 5.33 -22.68
CA GLU A 389 -22.52 6.27 -23.78
C GLU A 389 -21.20 6.90 -24.27
N ASP A 390 -20.05 6.37 -23.83
CA ASP A 390 -18.71 6.89 -24.13
C ASP A 390 -18.44 8.28 -23.58
N ASN A 391 -19.13 8.69 -22.52
CA ASN A 391 -18.83 9.95 -21.86
C ASN A 391 -17.88 9.72 -20.69
N LEU A 392 -16.81 10.51 -20.69
CA LEU A 392 -15.94 10.69 -19.54
C LEU A 392 -16.57 11.71 -18.60
N TRP A 393 -16.81 11.28 -17.37
CA TRP A 393 -17.28 12.09 -16.25
C TRP A 393 -16.14 12.30 -15.26
N VAL A 394 -15.92 13.54 -14.82
CA VAL A 394 -14.86 13.88 -13.87
C VAL A 394 -15.46 14.74 -12.77
N LEU A 395 -15.13 14.42 -11.51
CA LEU A 395 -15.46 15.26 -10.36
C LEU A 395 -14.18 15.94 -9.87
N THR A 396 -14.22 17.25 -9.75
CA THR A 396 -13.19 18.05 -9.09
C THR A 396 -13.77 18.68 -7.84
N ASN A 397 -13.01 18.66 -6.75
CA ASN A 397 -13.36 19.34 -5.52
C ASN A 397 -12.16 20.12 -4.99
N THR A 398 -12.31 20.83 -3.88
CA THR A 398 -11.20 21.55 -3.24
C THR A 398 -10.86 20.93 -1.88
N LEU A 399 -10.81 19.60 -1.81
CA LEU A 399 -10.66 18.86 -0.55
C LEU A 399 -9.45 19.32 0.29
N PRO A 400 -8.25 19.56 -0.28
CA PRO A 400 -7.12 20.08 0.52
C PRO A 400 -7.41 21.43 1.19
N ARG A 401 -8.15 22.34 0.54
CA ARG A 401 -8.61 23.60 1.16
C ARG A 401 -9.54 23.32 2.34
N PHE A 402 -10.44 22.35 2.21
CA PHE A 402 -11.35 21.96 3.28
C PHE A 402 -10.62 21.38 4.50
N ILE A 403 -9.59 20.55 4.28
CA ILE A 403 -8.84 19.89 5.36
C ILE A 403 -7.83 20.83 6.02
N TYR A 404 -7.05 21.59 5.23
CA TYR A 404 -5.88 22.33 5.72
C TYR A 404 -6.07 23.84 5.78
N GLY A 405 -7.19 24.35 5.29
CA GLY A 405 -7.49 25.78 5.23
C GLY A 405 -8.96 26.06 5.46
N LYS A 406 -9.54 26.88 4.56
CA LYS A 406 -10.96 27.25 4.61
C LYS A 406 -11.50 27.36 3.18
N LEU A 407 -12.64 26.75 2.92
CA LEU A 407 -13.34 26.92 1.65
C LEU A 407 -13.92 28.34 1.55
N ASP A 408 -13.76 28.99 0.39
CA ASP A 408 -14.48 30.23 0.11
C ASP A 408 -15.90 29.90 -0.39
N LYS A 409 -16.89 30.29 0.40
CA LYS A 409 -18.32 30.06 0.11
C LYS A 409 -18.82 30.84 -1.11
N ASN A 410 -18.07 31.85 -1.55
CA ASN A 410 -18.44 32.70 -2.68
C ASN A 410 -17.83 32.25 -4.01
N GLU A 411 -16.96 31.23 -4.01
CA GLU A 411 -16.34 30.63 -5.19
C GLU A 411 -16.92 29.25 -5.49
N TYR A 412 -16.86 28.83 -6.75
CA TYR A 412 -17.24 27.47 -7.14
C TYR A 412 -16.14 26.48 -6.70
N ASN A 413 -16.45 25.68 -5.68
CA ASN A 413 -15.54 24.72 -5.06
C ASN A 413 -15.65 23.32 -5.66
N PHE A 414 -16.81 22.98 -6.23
CA PHE A 414 -17.10 21.63 -6.72
C PHE A 414 -17.59 21.70 -8.15
N ARG A 415 -17.10 20.82 -9.03
CA ARG A 415 -17.54 20.76 -10.43
C ARG A 415 -17.60 19.34 -10.92
N ILE A 416 -18.60 19.07 -11.75
CA ILE A 416 -18.70 17.87 -12.56
C ILE A 416 -18.44 18.27 -14.00
N TRP A 417 -17.58 17.52 -14.66
CA TRP A 417 -17.20 17.71 -16.04
C TRP A 417 -17.69 16.54 -16.88
N ARG A 418 -18.02 16.81 -18.14
CA ARG A 418 -18.45 15.79 -19.09
C ARG A 418 -17.85 16.06 -20.48
N THR A 419 -17.36 15.01 -21.12
CA THR A 419 -17.05 15.05 -22.55
C THR A 419 -17.11 13.65 -23.14
N ASN A 420 -17.34 13.55 -24.44
CA ASN A 420 -17.22 12.25 -25.12
C ASN A 420 -15.74 11.84 -25.17
N VAL A 421 -15.44 10.57 -24.95
CA VAL A 421 -14.06 10.05 -24.92
C VAL A 421 -13.29 10.37 -26.19
N TYR A 422 -13.91 10.25 -27.37
CA TYR A 422 -13.26 10.53 -28.64
C TYR A 422 -13.00 12.02 -28.86
N GLU A 423 -13.85 12.89 -28.30
CA GLU A 423 -13.61 14.34 -28.29
C GLU A 423 -12.46 14.70 -27.35
N ALA A 424 -12.41 14.09 -26.15
CA ALA A 424 -11.37 14.32 -25.15
C ALA A 424 -9.96 13.99 -25.66
N ILE A 425 -9.81 12.89 -26.42
CA ILE A 425 -8.49 12.48 -26.91
C ILE A 425 -8.11 13.15 -28.23
N ARG A 426 -9.04 13.80 -28.94
CA ARG A 426 -8.85 14.25 -30.32
C ARG A 426 -7.56 15.07 -30.48
N GLY A 427 -6.71 14.67 -31.41
CA GLY A 427 -5.45 15.36 -31.71
C GLY A 427 -4.35 15.19 -30.66
N THR A 428 -4.56 14.35 -29.64
CA THR A 428 -3.54 13.97 -28.66
C THR A 428 -2.84 12.66 -29.07
N GLU A 429 -1.75 12.30 -28.38
CA GLU A 429 -1.08 11.00 -28.58
C GLU A 429 -1.95 9.78 -28.23
N CYS A 430 -3.08 9.97 -27.54
CA CYS A 430 -4.04 8.90 -27.29
C CYS A 430 -4.93 8.64 -28.50
N ASP A 431 -5.15 9.64 -29.37
CA ASP A 431 -6.02 9.55 -30.54
C ASP A 431 -5.31 8.82 -31.69
N GLN A 432 -5.66 7.55 -31.86
CA GLN A 432 -5.31 6.85 -33.09
C GLN A 432 -6.35 7.22 -34.16
N LYS A 433 -5.93 8.02 -35.14
CA LYS A 433 -6.69 8.22 -36.39
C LYS A 433 -7.01 6.85 -36.99
N GLN A 434 -8.23 6.38 -36.85
CA GLN A 434 -8.65 5.07 -37.38
C GLN A 434 -8.57 5.10 -38.90
N GLY A 435 -7.65 4.31 -39.48
CA GLY A 435 -7.90 3.72 -40.78
C GLY A 435 -9.06 2.74 -40.63
N HIS A 436 -10.14 2.96 -41.37
CA HIS A 436 -11.25 2.01 -41.46
C HIS A 436 -10.75 0.63 -41.87
N GLY A 437 -10.70 -0.29 -40.90
CA GLY A 437 -10.36 -1.68 -41.10
C GLY A 437 -10.71 -2.45 -39.85
N TYR A 438 -11.85 -3.14 -39.87
CA TYR A 438 -12.16 -4.19 -38.91
C TYR A 438 -11.11 -5.28 -39.05
N GLY A 439 -10.04 -5.17 -38.27
CA GLY A 439 -9.01 -6.18 -38.10
C GLY A 439 -8.83 -6.42 -36.62
N LEU A 440 -9.16 -7.63 -36.17
CA LEU A 440 -8.69 -8.21 -34.91
C LEU A 440 -7.15 -8.24 -34.95
N GLY A 441 -6.51 -7.12 -34.64
CA GLY A 441 -5.07 -6.92 -34.75
C GLY A 441 -4.44 -6.71 -33.38
N ASN A 442 -3.81 -7.77 -32.87
CA ASN A 442 -2.83 -7.80 -31.78
C ASN A 442 -3.07 -6.84 -30.60
N ILE A 443 -3.94 -7.28 -29.69
CA ILE A 443 -3.84 -6.90 -28.27
C ILE A 443 -2.42 -7.26 -27.83
N GLY A 444 -1.64 -6.27 -27.39
CA GLY A 444 -0.33 -6.53 -26.78
C GLY A 444 -0.52 -7.50 -25.63
N ASN A 445 -0.19 -8.78 -25.83
CA ASN A 445 -0.25 -9.79 -24.80
C ASN A 445 0.84 -9.47 -23.76
N ILE A 446 0.50 -8.64 -22.76
CA ILE A 446 1.30 -8.43 -21.55
C ILE A 446 1.67 -9.77 -20.89
N TRP A 447 0.89 -10.82 -21.17
CA TRP A 447 0.97 -12.15 -20.56
C TRP A 447 1.67 -13.23 -21.40
N ASN A 448 2.26 -12.91 -22.55
CA ASN A 448 3.07 -13.91 -23.29
C ASN A 448 4.44 -14.09 -22.64
N GLY A 449 4.56 -15.05 -21.72
CA GLY A 449 5.84 -15.48 -21.12
C GLY A 449 5.65 -16.71 -20.23
N HIS A 450 6.18 -17.85 -20.68
CA HIS A 450 6.39 -19.13 -19.99
C HIS A 450 5.36 -19.58 -18.95
N GLU A 451 4.45 -20.49 -19.36
CA GLU A 451 3.74 -21.37 -18.45
C GLU A 451 4.74 -22.29 -17.72
N ASN A 452 5.07 -21.98 -16.48
CA ASN A 452 5.66 -22.96 -15.58
C ASN A 452 4.53 -23.79 -14.96
N ARG A 453 4.38 -25.04 -15.44
CA ARG A 453 3.58 -26.07 -14.77
C ARG A 453 4.26 -26.45 -13.46
N TYR A 454 3.64 -26.12 -12.33
CA TYR A 454 3.99 -26.71 -11.03
C TYR A 454 2.83 -27.55 -10.53
N GLY A 455 3.16 -28.79 -10.15
CA GLY A 455 2.22 -29.83 -9.74
C GLY A 455 1.50 -29.49 -8.44
N GLU A 456 0.24 -29.92 -8.38
CA GLU A 456 -0.59 -29.92 -7.18
C GLU A 456 -0.01 -30.89 -6.14
N GLU A 457 0.37 -30.39 -4.97
CA GLU A 457 0.42 -31.21 -3.76
C GLU A 457 -0.84 -30.92 -2.92
N SER A 458 -1.62 -31.98 -2.72
CA SER A 458 -2.80 -32.02 -1.87
C SER A 458 -2.43 -31.82 -0.40
N SER A 459 -2.92 -30.75 0.22
CA SER A 459 -2.84 -30.57 1.67
C SER A 459 -4.02 -31.27 2.35
N ASP A 460 -3.76 -32.41 2.98
CA ASP A 460 -4.71 -33.12 3.81
C ASP A 460 -4.82 -32.46 5.20
N SER A 461 -6.05 -32.25 5.66
CA SER A 461 -6.36 -31.57 6.92
C SER A 461 -6.27 -32.54 8.10
N SER A 462 -5.25 -32.42 8.94
CA SER A 462 -5.27 -32.99 10.30
C SER A 462 -4.46 -32.16 11.30
N SER A 463 -5.12 -31.21 11.97
CA SER A 463 -4.53 -30.30 12.95
C SER A 463 -4.12 -30.97 14.28
N SER A 464 -4.48 -32.24 14.51
CA SER A 464 -4.17 -32.95 15.76
C SER A 464 -2.98 -33.93 15.67
N ARG A 465 -2.56 -34.35 14.47
CA ARG A 465 -1.39 -35.23 14.28
C ARG A 465 -0.07 -34.46 14.20
N SER A 466 -0.10 -33.22 13.72
CA SER A 466 1.10 -32.39 13.54
C SER A 466 1.75 -31.99 14.86
N PHE A 467 0.97 -31.65 15.88
CA PHE A 467 1.49 -31.17 17.18
C PHE A 467 2.36 -32.22 17.90
N ARG A 468 1.96 -33.51 17.90
CA ARG A 468 2.74 -34.62 18.47
C ARG A 468 4.05 -34.92 17.74
N GLN A 469 4.14 -34.57 16.45
CA GLN A 469 5.37 -34.74 15.67
C GLN A 469 6.37 -33.61 15.96
N TYR A 470 5.87 -32.39 16.22
CA TYR A 470 6.69 -31.24 16.61
C TYR A 470 7.37 -31.45 17.96
N THR A 471 6.66 -31.97 18.98
CA THR A 471 7.23 -32.23 20.32
C THR A 471 8.44 -33.18 20.28
N ASN A 472 8.37 -34.25 19.49
CA ASN A 472 9.47 -35.21 19.32
C ASN A 472 10.69 -34.64 18.55
N SER A 473 10.50 -33.56 17.79
CA SER A 473 11.55 -32.89 17.01
C SER A 473 12.21 -31.70 17.73
N ILE A 474 11.58 -31.18 18.79
CA ILE A 474 12.14 -30.12 19.64
C ILE A 474 13.29 -30.67 20.49
N GLU A 475 13.23 -31.94 20.88
CA GLU A 475 14.24 -32.57 21.75
C GLU A 475 15.49 -33.07 21.00
N ASN A 476 15.37 -33.39 19.70
CA ASN A 476 16.46 -33.96 18.92
C ASN A 476 17.22 -32.88 18.15
N PHE A 477 18.52 -32.72 18.45
CA PHE A 477 19.40 -31.79 17.74
C PHE A 477 19.55 -32.18 16.26
N ILE A 478 19.27 -31.25 15.35
CA ILE A 478 19.40 -31.44 13.91
C ILE A 478 20.45 -30.45 13.38
N PRO A 479 21.72 -30.88 13.19
CA PRO A 479 22.81 -29.98 12.82
C PRO A 479 22.50 -29.08 11.61
N TYR A 480 21.88 -29.63 10.56
CA TYR A 480 21.59 -28.91 9.32
C TYR A 480 20.54 -27.80 9.44
N ASN A 481 19.78 -27.79 10.53
CA ASN A 481 18.78 -26.76 10.83
C ASN A 481 19.36 -25.56 11.59
N ASN A 482 20.59 -25.68 12.09
CA ASN A 482 21.24 -24.68 12.92
C ASN A 482 22.08 -23.74 12.03
N VAL A 483 21.46 -22.67 11.52
CA VAL A 483 22.13 -21.64 10.71
C VAL A 483 22.35 -20.37 11.55
N PRO A 484 23.60 -20.02 11.88
CA PRO A 484 23.91 -18.78 12.58
C PRO A 484 23.52 -17.54 11.78
N MET A 485 22.91 -16.55 12.44
CA MET A 485 22.45 -15.30 11.82
C MET A 485 23.02 -14.02 12.41
N GLY A 486 23.62 -14.09 13.60
CA GLY A 486 24.27 -12.96 14.24
C GLY A 486 25.54 -13.36 14.97
N VAL A 487 26.48 -12.42 15.03
CA VAL A 487 27.74 -12.55 15.78
C VAL A 487 28.04 -11.23 16.49
N THR A 488 28.42 -11.34 17.75
CA THR A 488 28.83 -10.19 18.57
C THR A 488 30.04 -10.56 19.39
N HIS A 489 31.05 -9.71 19.41
CA HIS A 489 32.26 -9.91 20.20
C HIS A 489 32.24 -9.05 21.47
N PHE A 490 32.67 -9.63 22.59
CA PHE A 490 32.86 -8.92 23.85
C PHE A 490 34.00 -9.56 24.66
N LYS A 491 35.10 -8.83 24.86
CA LYS A 491 36.24 -9.23 25.74
C LYS A 491 36.68 -10.70 25.55
N GLY A 492 36.80 -11.16 24.31
CA GLY A 492 37.21 -12.53 23.96
C GLY A 492 36.10 -13.59 23.98
N LYS A 493 34.86 -13.21 24.31
CA LYS A 493 33.66 -14.05 24.19
C LYS A 493 32.93 -13.70 22.89
N PHE A 494 32.50 -14.73 22.16
CA PHE A 494 31.66 -14.57 20.96
C PHE A 494 30.26 -14.99 21.29
N ILE A 495 29.29 -14.12 21.08
CA ILE A 495 27.89 -14.46 21.10
C ILE A 495 27.46 -14.80 19.67
N VAL A 496 26.83 -15.97 19.50
CA VAL A 496 26.37 -16.48 18.21
C VAL A 496 24.89 -16.81 18.32
N THR A 497 24.07 -16.23 17.45
CA THR A 497 22.62 -16.44 17.45
C THR A 497 22.19 -17.41 16.36
N ILE A 498 21.29 -18.33 16.70
CA ILE A 498 20.69 -19.32 15.79
C ILE A 498 19.17 -19.24 15.94
N PRO A 499 18.48 -18.44 15.12
CA PRO A 499 17.03 -18.28 15.24
C PRO A 499 16.29 -19.57 14.86
N ARG A 500 15.13 -19.79 15.49
CA ARG A 500 14.35 -21.02 15.37
C ARG A 500 13.51 -21.05 14.09
N ARG A 501 14.17 -21.31 12.96
CA ARG A 501 13.54 -21.43 11.63
C ARG A 501 13.15 -22.85 11.22
N LYS A 502 13.81 -23.85 11.80
CA LYS A 502 13.48 -25.27 11.63
C LYS A 502 13.65 -26.00 12.97
N PRO A 503 13.00 -27.15 13.19
CA PRO A 503 13.15 -27.92 14.42
C PRO A 503 14.60 -28.37 14.70
N GLY A 504 14.88 -28.83 15.92
CA GLY A 504 16.20 -29.37 16.30
C GLY A 504 17.30 -28.32 16.56
N ILE A 505 16.91 -27.09 16.87
CA ILE A 505 17.80 -26.05 17.39
C ILE A 505 17.79 -26.15 18.90
N LYS A 506 18.95 -26.36 19.54
CA LYS A 506 19.00 -26.50 21.00
C LYS A 506 18.89 -25.15 21.72
N SER A 507 19.66 -24.18 21.26
CA SER A 507 19.77 -22.87 21.89
C SER A 507 19.81 -21.78 20.83
N THR A 508 19.01 -20.73 21.02
CA THR A 508 18.96 -19.61 20.07
C THR A 508 20.03 -18.58 20.33
N LEU A 509 20.49 -18.46 21.57
CA LEU A 509 21.56 -17.59 21.99
C LEU A 509 22.70 -18.47 22.52
N ASN A 510 23.89 -18.31 21.95
CA ASN A 510 25.02 -19.17 22.25
C ASN A 510 26.27 -18.35 22.45
N TYR A 511 27.29 -18.94 23.05
CA TYR A 511 28.63 -18.40 23.07
C TYR A 511 29.71 -19.42 22.72
N VAL A 512 30.85 -18.91 22.26
CA VAL A 512 32.12 -19.64 22.14
C VAL A 512 33.08 -19.11 23.21
N SER A 513 33.69 -20.01 23.98
CA SER A 513 34.71 -19.62 24.98
C SER A 513 36.02 -19.24 24.30
N SER A 514 36.80 -18.34 24.92
CA SER A 514 38.03 -17.74 24.38
C SER A 514 39.20 -18.69 24.09
N LYS A 515 39.03 -20.01 24.24
CA LYS A 515 40.08 -21.03 24.01
C LYS A 515 39.82 -21.80 22.72
N PHE A 516 39.99 -21.16 21.57
CA PHE A 516 39.93 -21.83 20.27
C PHE A 516 41.08 -21.39 19.37
N SER A 517 41.53 -22.27 18.48
CA SER A 517 42.53 -21.94 17.46
C SER A 517 41.84 -21.31 16.24
N LYS A 518 42.51 -20.33 15.62
CA LYS A 518 42.05 -19.73 14.36
C LYS A 518 41.86 -20.83 13.31
N GLY A 519 40.70 -20.83 12.64
CA GLY A 519 40.34 -21.83 11.64
C GLY A 519 39.73 -23.13 12.18
N SER A 520 39.57 -23.28 13.50
CA SER A 520 38.84 -24.41 14.10
C SER A 520 37.32 -24.27 14.02
N SER A 521 36.59 -25.35 14.32
CA SER A 521 35.12 -25.37 14.46
C SER A 521 34.75 -25.58 15.93
N PRO A 522 34.73 -24.52 16.75
CA PRO A 522 34.47 -24.64 18.18
C PRO A 522 33.01 -25.02 18.47
N ASN A 523 32.79 -25.72 19.58
CA ASN A 523 31.44 -26.05 20.04
C ASN A 523 30.75 -24.82 20.63
N LEU A 524 29.48 -24.63 20.25
CA LEU A 524 28.60 -23.62 20.84
C LEU A 524 28.06 -24.09 22.19
N ARG A 525 27.95 -23.16 23.14
CA ARG A 525 27.33 -23.37 24.45
C ARG A 525 26.17 -22.39 24.62
N SER A 526 25.07 -22.81 25.23
CA SER A 526 23.92 -21.93 25.47
C SER A 526 24.31 -20.73 26.33
N PHE A 527 23.73 -19.57 26.03
CA PHE A 527 23.93 -18.33 26.77
C PHE A 527 22.57 -17.70 27.13
N PRO A 528 22.32 -17.26 28.38
CA PRO A 528 23.21 -17.40 29.54
C PRO A 528 23.39 -18.88 29.97
N ASP A 529 22.35 -19.68 29.79
CA ASP A 529 22.33 -21.10 30.13
C ASP A 529 21.35 -21.85 29.22
N LEU A 530 21.33 -23.18 29.35
CA LEU A 530 20.44 -24.04 28.58
C LEU A 530 18.98 -23.89 29.02
N GLU A 531 18.73 -23.68 30.31
CA GLU A 531 17.38 -23.59 30.86
C GLU A 531 16.62 -22.42 30.25
N THR A 532 17.23 -21.24 30.19
CA THR A 532 16.69 -20.02 29.58
C THR A 532 16.42 -20.19 28.08
N ASN A 533 17.20 -21.02 27.39
CA ASN A 533 17.06 -21.24 25.94
C ASN A 533 16.14 -22.42 25.56
N GLN A 534 15.81 -23.29 26.52
CA GLN A 534 15.00 -24.47 26.27
C GLN A 534 13.51 -24.09 26.26
N LEU A 535 12.83 -24.42 25.16
CA LEU A 535 11.39 -24.21 25.02
C LEU A 535 10.62 -25.23 25.86
N HIS A 536 9.44 -24.82 26.36
CA HIS A 536 8.47 -25.75 26.91
C HIS A 536 8.02 -26.76 25.85
N SER A 537 7.90 -28.03 26.23
CA SER A 537 7.45 -29.11 25.33
C SER A 537 6.06 -28.83 24.74
N GLU A 538 5.20 -28.15 25.49
CA GLU A 538 3.86 -27.73 25.06
C GLU A 538 3.81 -26.34 24.40
N LEU A 539 4.96 -25.68 24.20
CA LEU A 539 5.05 -24.31 23.65
C LEU A 539 4.21 -23.28 24.41
N LYS A 540 4.09 -23.45 25.74
CA LYS A 540 3.43 -22.47 26.61
C LYS A 540 4.30 -21.19 26.74
N PRO A 541 3.69 -19.99 26.78
CA PRO A 541 4.41 -18.75 27.03
C PRO A 541 5.15 -18.81 28.38
N ASP A 542 6.42 -18.39 28.42
CA ASP A 542 7.19 -18.28 29.65
C ASP A 542 8.18 -17.13 29.53
N THR A 543 7.96 -16.07 30.31
CA THR A 543 8.74 -14.84 30.23
C THR A 543 10.20 -15.00 30.64
N ASN A 544 10.55 -16.12 31.28
CA ASN A 544 11.94 -16.45 31.64
C ASN A 544 12.65 -17.24 30.53
N LYS A 545 11.95 -17.60 29.45
CA LYS A 545 12.51 -18.32 28.31
C LYS A 545 12.70 -17.39 27.11
N ILE A 546 13.77 -17.63 26.38
CA ILE A 546 14.06 -16.97 25.11
C ILE A 546 13.59 -17.88 23.98
N VAL A 547 12.66 -17.38 23.15
CA VAL A 547 12.10 -18.20 22.07
C VAL A 547 13.02 -18.23 20.87
N SER A 548 13.28 -17.09 20.23
CA SER A 548 14.07 -17.04 19.00
C SER A 548 14.67 -15.65 18.78
N VAL A 549 16.00 -15.62 18.75
CA VAL A 549 16.83 -14.41 18.62
C VAL A 549 17.60 -14.46 17.31
N TYR A 550 17.48 -13.39 16.54
CA TYR A 550 18.19 -13.26 15.26
C TYR A 550 19.58 -12.68 15.41
N ARG A 551 19.73 -11.60 16.20
CA ARG A 551 20.97 -10.83 16.34
C ARG A 551 21.03 -10.16 17.71
N THR A 552 22.24 -9.81 18.12
CA THR A 552 22.50 -9.03 19.33
C THR A 552 23.35 -7.81 19.01
N ARG A 553 23.35 -6.80 19.89
CA ARG A 553 24.24 -5.63 19.81
C ARG A 553 24.77 -5.31 21.20
N MET A 554 26.05 -4.94 21.27
CA MET A 554 26.64 -4.35 22.48
C MET A 554 26.45 -2.85 22.45
N ASP A 555 26.23 -2.27 23.62
CA ASP A 555 26.40 -0.82 23.81
C ASP A 555 27.69 -0.50 24.55
N ASP A 556 27.97 0.80 24.67
CA ASP A 556 29.17 1.34 25.32
C ASP A 556 29.25 1.04 26.82
N CYS A 557 28.16 0.57 27.43
CA CYS A 557 28.06 0.25 28.86
C CYS A 557 28.24 -1.25 29.15
N ASP A 558 28.82 -2.01 28.21
CA ASP A 558 28.97 -3.46 28.29
C ASP A 558 27.61 -4.20 28.44
N ARG A 559 26.52 -3.64 27.88
CA ARG A 559 25.21 -4.29 27.90
C ARG A 559 24.89 -4.86 26.52
N MET A 560 24.44 -6.11 26.50
CA MET A 560 23.95 -6.77 25.29
C MET A 560 22.45 -6.57 25.16
N TRP A 561 22.04 -6.08 24.01
CA TRP A 561 20.64 -5.89 23.60
C TRP A 561 20.27 -6.91 22.54
N PHE A 562 19.07 -7.48 22.65
CA PHE A 562 18.52 -8.33 21.60
C PHE A 562 17.00 -8.37 21.62
N VAL A 563 16.43 -8.73 20.48
CA VAL A 563 15.00 -8.97 20.33
C VAL A 563 14.74 -10.48 20.35
N ASP A 564 13.94 -10.93 21.32
CA ASP A 564 13.27 -12.22 21.24
C ASP A 564 11.98 -12.03 20.46
N THR A 565 11.90 -12.68 19.30
CA THR A 565 10.74 -12.61 18.40
C THR A 565 9.49 -13.27 19.00
N GLY A 566 9.64 -14.09 20.04
CA GLY A 566 8.52 -14.80 20.68
C GLY A 566 7.84 -15.82 19.76
N SER A 567 8.39 -16.09 18.58
CA SER A 567 7.78 -16.95 17.56
C SER A 567 8.76 -17.94 16.95
N LEU A 568 8.21 -19.06 16.49
CA LEU A 568 8.92 -20.11 15.75
C LEU A 568 8.52 -20.02 14.29
N GLN A 569 9.47 -20.14 13.36
CA GLN A 569 9.19 -20.08 11.92
C GLN A 569 9.08 -21.48 11.28
N TYR A 570 8.54 -22.45 12.01
CA TYR A 570 8.40 -23.84 11.54
C TYR A 570 7.18 -23.96 10.61
N ASN A 571 7.41 -24.09 9.30
CA ASN A 571 6.34 -24.27 8.29
C ASN A 571 5.17 -23.27 8.44
N GLY A 572 5.53 -21.99 8.64
CA GLY A 572 4.62 -20.93 9.07
C GLY A 572 5.18 -20.23 10.31
N THR A 573 4.40 -19.33 10.90
CA THR A 573 4.77 -18.61 12.13
C THR A 573 3.90 -19.10 13.27
N ILE A 574 4.52 -19.69 14.29
CA ILE A 574 3.86 -20.08 15.53
C ILE A 574 4.23 -19.05 16.59
N GLN A 575 3.27 -18.25 17.04
CA GLN A 575 3.49 -17.31 18.14
C GLN A 575 3.43 -18.06 19.47
N VAL A 576 4.56 -18.10 20.19
CA VAL A 576 4.68 -18.77 21.51
C VAL A 576 4.45 -17.77 22.63
N GLN A 577 5.03 -16.58 22.53
CA GLN A 577 4.87 -15.47 23.48
C GLN A 577 5.03 -14.14 22.77
N ARG A 578 4.71 -13.01 23.40
CA ARG A 578 4.88 -11.70 22.76
C ARG A 578 6.36 -11.37 22.54
N ALA A 579 6.64 -10.68 21.45
CA ALA A 579 7.98 -10.22 21.15
C ALA A 579 8.50 -9.33 22.29
N SER A 580 9.78 -9.44 22.63
CA SER A 580 10.37 -8.71 23.75
C SER A 580 11.79 -8.28 23.47
N ILE A 581 12.19 -7.16 24.07
CA ILE A 581 13.56 -6.65 24.08
C ILE A 581 14.20 -7.10 25.39
N TRP A 582 15.40 -7.67 25.31
CA TRP A 582 16.19 -8.09 26.44
C TRP A 582 17.46 -7.27 26.52
N ILE A 583 17.81 -6.87 27.73
CA ILE A 583 19.04 -6.16 28.07
C ILE A 583 19.78 -7.00 29.10
N MET A 584 21.01 -7.38 28.81
CA MET A 584 21.85 -8.18 29.71
C MET A 584 23.15 -7.46 30.00
N ASN A 585 23.61 -7.52 31.24
CA ASN A 585 24.94 -7.06 31.61
C ASN A 585 25.95 -8.15 31.22
N MET A 586 26.90 -7.85 30.34
CA MET A 586 27.85 -8.88 29.88
C MET A 586 29.04 -9.10 30.83
N THR A 587 29.22 -8.23 31.81
CA THR A 587 30.22 -8.41 32.88
C THR A 587 29.70 -9.35 33.98
N THR A 588 28.43 -9.22 34.37
CA THR A 588 27.80 -10.09 35.38
C THR A 588 27.00 -11.25 34.79
N GLU A 589 26.76 -11.24 33.48
CA GLU A 589 25.94 -12.20 32.73
C GLU A 589 24.47 -12.27 33.22
N GLN A 590 24.01 -11.21 33.87
CA GLN A 590 22.65 -11.11 34.40
C GLN A 590 21.72 -10.33 33.47
N VAL A 591 20.45 -10.73 33.43
CA VAL A 591 19.39 -9.97 32.77
C VAL A 591 19.13 -8.68 33.56
N ILE A 592 19.32 -7.53 32.92
CA ILE A 592 19.01 -6.22 33.49
C ILE A 592 17.50 -5.94 33.36
N ARG A 593 16.94 -6.20 32.17
CA ARG A 593 15.54 -5.92 31.87
C ARG A 593 15.03 -6.77 30.72
N ARG A 594 13.76 -7.17 30.82
CA ARG A 594 12.93 -7.64 29.70
C ARG A 594 11.80 -6.63 29.51
N PHE A 595 11.62 -6.15 28.29
CA PHE A 595 10.52 -5.27 27.90
C PHE A 595 9.68 -5.98 26.85
N GLU A 596 8.42 -6.25 27.16
CA GLU A 596 7.49 -6.82 26.20
C GLU A 596 6.99 -5.74 25.23
N ILE A 597 7.09 -6.01 23.93
CA ILE A 597 6.68 -5.06 22.90
C ILE A 597 5.15 -5.09 22.79
N PRO A 598 4.46 -3.95 23.00
CA PRO A 598 3.00 -3.87 22.83
C PRO A 598 2.56 -4.26 21.43
N GLU A 599 1.46 -4.99 21.32
CA GLU A 599 0.95 -5.52 20.04
C GLU A 599 0.57 -4.42 19.03
N HIS A 600 0.05 -3.28 19.50
CA HIS A 600 -0.27 -2.16 18.62
C HIS A 600 1.00 -1.56 17.96
N ILE A 601 2.17 -1.66 18.60
CA ILE A 601 3.45 -1.24 18.00
C ILE A 601 3.90 -2.23 16.92
N VAL A 602 3.63 -3.53 17.10
CA VAL A 602 3.96 -4.56 16.11
C VAL A 602 3.05 -4.49 14.87
N LYS A 603 1.78 -4.10 15.06
CA LYS A 603 0.77 -3.99 13.99
C LYS A 603 0.75 -2.63 13.29
N SER A 604 1.25 -1.56 13.92
CA SER A 604 1.28 -0.23 13.31
C SER A 604 2.41 -0.12 12.28
N GLY A 605 2.08 -0.37 11.01
CA GLY A 605 2.96 -0.04 9.87
C GLY A 605 3.09 1.46 9.59
N GLN A 606 2.52 2.32 10.44
CA GLN A 606 2.49 3.77 10.28
C GLN A 606 3.36 4.45 11.35
N GLY A 607 4.66 4.21 11.26
CA GLY A 607 5.63 5.09 11.89
C GLY A 607 5.75 6.37 11.05
N LEU A 608 5.09 7.45 11.49
CA LEU A 608 5.31 8.82 10.98
C LEU A 608 6.72 9.29 11.38
N ILE A 609 7.75 8.74 10.73
CA ILE A 609 9.11 9.26 10.82
C ILE A 609 9.41 9.90 9.47
N SER A 610 9.85 11.16 9.49
CA SER A 610 10.39 11.83 8.31
C SER A 610 11.71 11.16 7.91
N LEU A 611 11.59 10.06 7.16
CA LEU A 611 12.74 9.36 6.61
C LEU A 611 13.26 10.15 5.40
N LYS A 612 14.58 10.34 5.35
CA LYS A 612 15.26 10.96 4.22
C LYS A 612 16.10 9.91 3.50
N LYS A 613 15.85 9.70 2.20
CA LYS A 613 16.77 8.96 1.35
C LYS A 613 18.09 9.73 1.25
N LEU A 614 19.19 9.09 1.64
CA LEU A 614 20.53 9.68 1.60
C LEU A 614 21.20 9.52 0.22
N GLY A 615 20.76 8.56 -0.58
CA GLY A 615 21.31 8.26 -1.90
C GLY A 615 21.14 6.77 -2.24
N GLU A 616 22.01 6.25 -3.11
CA GLU A 616 21.98 4.86 -3.57
C GLU A 616 23.37 4.24 -3.66
N ARG A 617 23.42 2.91 -3.57
CA ARG A 617 24.66 2.11 -3.57
C ARG A 617 24.95 1.44 -4.92
N GLY A 618 24.11 1.72 -5.92
CA GLY A 618 24.20 1.16 -7.27
C GLY A 618 23.56 -0.23 -7.41
N GLU A 619 23.79 -0.86 -8.56
CA GLU A 619 23.20 -2.16 -8.88
C GLU A 619 23.76 -3.30 -8.01
N ASN A 620 22.90 -4.29 -7.74
CA ASN A 620 23.22 -5.51 -6.98
C ASN A 620 23.84 -5.27 -5.59
N SER A 621 23.53 -4.13 -4.98
CA SER A 621 24.10 -3.69 -3.70
C SER A 621 23.18 -3.94 -2.50
N GLN A 622 22.24 -4.90 -2.60
CA GLN A 622 21.34 -5.25 -1.50
C GLN A 622 22.15 -5.78 -0.31
N SER A 623 21.75 -5.35 0.89
CA SER A 623 22.50 -5.57 2.11
C SER A 623 21.63 -6.16 3.20
N ALA A 624 22.11 -7.21 3.85
CA ALA A 624 21.44 -7.83 5.00
C ALA A 624 21.74 -7.10 6.32
N MET A 625 22.88 -6.40 6.39
CA MET A 625 23.35 -5.74 7.60
C MET A 625 24.37 -4.65 7.29
N HIS A 626 24.40 -3.63 8.14
CA HIS A 626 25.47 -2.66 8.22
C HIS A 626 25.78 -2.34 9.68
N ASP A 627 26.98 -1.79 9.92
CA ASP A 627 27.35 -1.21 11.20
C ASP A 627 28.19 0.05 10.97
N PHE A 628 28.20 0.94 11.95
CA PHE A 628 28.87 2.24 11.88
C PHE A 628 30.08 2.28 12.80
N ASP A 629 31.23 2.62 12.25
CA ASP A 629 32.43 2.86 13.02
C ASP A 629 32.49 4.33 13.47
N LEU A 630 32.40 4.55 14.79
CA LEU A 630 32.42 5.89 15.38
C LEU A 630 33.74 6.62 15.14
N ASP A 631 34.86 5.88 15.07
CA ASP A 631 36.21 6.45 14.97
C ASP A 631 36.52 6.98 13.56
N THR A 632 36.08 6.27 12.52
CA THR A 632 36.34 6.64 11.11
C THR A 632 35.16 7.33 10.44
N GLY A 633 33.95 7.28 11.03
CA GLY A 633 32.73 7.79 10.40
C GLY A 633 32.28 6.97 9.19
N VAL A 634 32.74 5.71 9.09
CA VAL A 634 32.46 4.81 7.97
C VAL A 634 31.38 3.80 8.35
N ILE A 635 30.42 3.59 7.44
CA ILE A 635 29.49 2.47 7.49
C ILE A 635 30.07 1.31 6.70
N ILE A 636 30.22 0.15 7.34
CA ILE A 636 30.51 -1.12 6.67
C ILE A 636 29.21 -1.89 6.50
N PHE A 637 28.96 -2.42 5.31
CA PHE A 637 27.71 -3.10 5.00
C PHE A 637 27.91 -4.31 4.08
N SER A 638 27.06 -5.31 4.22
CA SER A 638 27.11 -6.49 3.34
C SER A 638 26.56 -6.20 1.95
N GLN A 639 27.10 -6.88 0.93
CA GLN A 639 26.57 -6.89 -0.44
C GLN A 639 26.27 -8.33 -0.84
N ILE A 640 25.02 -8.76 -0.63
CA ILE A 640 24.60 -10.16 -0.88
C ILE A 640 24.71 -10.48 -2.38
N GLY A 641 24.30 -9.56 -3.25
CA GLY A 641 24.38 -9.74 -4.71
C GLY A 641 25.81 -9.80 -5.24
N LYS A 642 26.80 -9.32 -4.46
CA LYS A 642 28.22 -9.33 -4.84
C LYS A 642 29.04 -10.34 -4.04
N ASN A 643 28.43 -11.14 -3.16
CA ASN A 643 29.16 -12.05 -2.25
C ASN A 643 30.31 -11.34 -1.51
N GLY A 644 30.03 -10.20 -0.87
CA GLY A 644 31.09 -9.35 -0.32
C GLY A 644 30.64 -8.33 0.72
N LEU A 645 31.56 -7.47 1.14
CA LEU A 645 31.31 -6.32 2.01
C LEU A 645 31.77 -5.05 1.32
N SER A 646 31.11 -3.96 1.64
CA SER A 646 31.48 -2.63 1.16
C SER A 646 31.49 -1.62 2.29
N CYS A 647 32.12 -0.49 2.01
CA CYS A 647 32.17 0.66 2.91
C CYS A 647 31.56 1.89 2.25
N TRP A 648 31.17 2.86 3.10
CA TRP A 648 30.81 4.21 2.70
C TRP A 648 31.20 5.18 3.83
N ASN A 649 31.89 6.26 3.48
CA ASN A 649 32.18 7.34 4.42
C ASN A 649 31.01 8.31 4.50
N THR A 650 30.41 8.44 5.68
CA THR A 650 29.20 9.26 5.88
C THR A 650 29.40 10.76 5.67
N ALA A 651 30.66 11.24 5.64
CA ALA A 651 31.00 12.62 5.28
C ALA A 651 30.85 12.90 3.77
N THR A 652 30.67 11.86 2.95
CA THR A 652 30.50 11.97 1.49
C THR A 652 29.07 11.62 1.09
N PRO A 653 28.52 12.20 0.00
CA PRO A 653 27.21 11.79 -0.51
C PRO A 653 27.16 10.28 -0.81
N LEU A 654 26.06 9.60 -0.45
CA LEU A 654 25.90 8.18 -0.75
C LEU A 654 25.63 7.97 -2.25
N THR A 655 26.69 7.69 -3.00
CA THR A 655 26.65 7.39 -4.42
C THR A 655 27.49 6.14 -4.71
N PRO A 656 27.26 5.44 -5.83
CA PRO A 656 28.09 4.29 -6.21
C PRO A 656 29.60 4.61 -6.17
N ASP A 657 29.99 5.80 -6.64
CA ASP A 657 31.39 6.25 -6.71
C ASP A 657 32.04 6.51 -5.34
N ASN A 658 31.23 6.83 -4.33
CA ASN A 658 31.69 7.04 -2.95
C ASN A 658 31.57 5.78 -2.08
N THR A 659 31.26 4.63 -2.69
CA THR A 659 31.30 3.33 -2.02
C THR A 659 32.42 2.47 -2.58
N ALA A 660 33.02 1.62 -1.75
CA ALA A 660 34.02 0.65 -2.20
C ALA A 660 33.66 -0.76 -1.76
N LEU A 661 33.84 -1.73 -2.65
CA LEU A 661 33.84 -3.16 -2.31
C LEU A 661 35.18 -3.50 -1.65
N ILE A 662 35.16 -3.78 -0.34
CA ILE A 662 36.37 -4.04 0.45
C ILE A 662 36.79 -5.51 0.42
N ILE A 663 35.83 -6.43 0.25
CA ILE A 663 36.10 -7.86 0.09
C ILE A 663 35.01 -8.52 -0.73
N GLN A 664 35.39 -9.48 -1.57
CA GLN A 664 34.48 -10.30 -2.36
C GLN A 664 35.02 -11.73 -2.47
N ASN A 665 34.16 -12.72 -2.22
CA ASN A 665 34.52 -14.12 -2.42
C ASN A 665 33.29 -15.01 -2.63
N ASN A 666 33.24 -15.70 -3.77
CA ASN A 666 32.09 -16.53 -4.18
C ASN A 666 31.96 -17.87 -3.42
N GLU A 667 32.86 -18.18 -2.49
CA GLU A 667 32.76 -19.37 -1.64
C GLU A 667 32.56 -19.00 -0.17
N SER A 668 33.34 -18.03 0.29
CA SER A 668 33.51 -17.71 1.70
C SER A 668 32.65 -16.52 2.16
N MET A 669 32.16 -15.71 1.22
CA MET A 669 31.32 -14.52 1.44
C MET A 669 29.94 -14.61 0.75
N LEU A 670 29.45 -15.83 0.45
CA LEU A 670 28.17 -16.08 -0.24
C LEU A 670 26.95 -15.38 0.39
N TYR A 671 26.90 -15.31 1.72
CA TYR A 671 25.86 -14.58 2.43
C TYR A 671 26.44 -13.99 3.72
N PRO A 672 26.92 -12.73 3.69
CA PRO A 672 27.37 -12.01 4.89
C PRO A 672 26.13 -11.60 5.69
N ALA A 673 25.78 -12.44 6.66
CA ALA A 673 24.53 -12.39 7.42
C ALA A 673 24.53 -11.32 8.51
N ASP A 674 25.70 -11.04 9.08
CA ASP A 674 25.87 -10.01 10.10
C ASP A 674 27.20 -9.31 9.92
N VAL A 675 27.19 -8.03 10.23
CA VAL A 675 28.33 -7.11 10.24
C VAL A 675 28.22 -6.40 11.57
N ASN A 676 29.27 -6.49 12.39
CA ASN A 676 29.32 -5.85 13.69
C ASN A 676 30.69 -5.22 13.92
N ILE A 677 30.71 -4.02 14.48
CA ILE A 677 31.93 -3.31 14.86
C ILE A 677 31.93 -3.20 16.38
N ASP A 678 33.00 -3.67 17.03
CA ASP A 678 33.13 -3.56 18.49
C ASP A 678 33.75 -2.22 18.91
N ASN A 679 33.70 -1.92 20.21
CA ASN A 679 34.17 -0.65 20.77
C ASN A 679 35.68 -0.41 20.59
N ASP A 680 36.44 -1.43 20.17
CA ASP A 680 37.87 -1.32 19.84
C ASP A 680 38.10 -1.07 18.33
N GLY A 681 37.03 -0.85 17.54
CA GLY A 681 37.10 -0.65 16.09
C GLY A 681 37.44 -1.93 15.31
N ASN A 682 37.17 -3.12 15.87
CA ASN A 682 37.31 -4.37 15.13
C ASN A 682 35.99 -4.71 14.42
N LEU A 683 36.11 -4.96 13.12
CA LEU A 683 35.05 -5.48 12.28
C LEU A 683 34.93 -7.00 12.46
N TRP A 684 33.75 -7.47 12.82
CA TRP A 684 33.34 -8.87 12.92
C TRP A 684 32.25 -9.18 11.89
N VAL A 685 32.44 -10.26 11.14
CA VAL A 685 31.51 -10.61 10.05
C VAL A 685 31.17 -12.08 10.12
N LEU A 686 29.87 -12.38 10.16
CA LEU A 686 29.37 -13.74 10.05
C LEU A 686 28.92 -14.00 8.62
N THR A 687 29.54 -14.97 7.95
CA THR A 687 29.08 -15.46 6.65
C THR A 687 28.51 -16.86 6.76
N ASN A 688 27.51 -17.15 5.95
CA ASN A 688 26.90 -18.47 5.85
C ASN A 688 26.42 -18.77 4.42
N LYS A 689 25.70 -19.87 4.27
CA LYS A 689 25.10 -20.34 3.01
C LYS A 689 23.57 -20.32 3.07
N LEU A 690 22.97 -19.25 3.60
CA LEU A 690 21.53 -19.16 3.81
C LEU A 690 20.69 -19.50 2.55
N PRO A 691 21.01 -19.02 1.34
CA PRO A 691 20.25 -19.40 0.14
C PRO A 691 20.20 -20.92 -0.10
N ARG A 692 21.33 -21.63 0.11
CA ARG A 692 21.37 -23.10 0.01
C ARG A 692 20.57 -23.79 1.12
N PHE A 693 20.45 -23.17 2.29
CA PHE A 693 19.63 -23.70 3.38
C PHE A 693 18.12 -23.52 3.14
N VAL A 694 17.72 -22.41 2.50
CA VAL A 694 16.32 -22.11 2.19
C VAL A 694 15.84 -22.95 1.00
N TYR A 695 16.61 -23.01 -0.08
CA TYR A 695 16.20 -23.66 -1.33
C TYR A 695 16.83 -25.04 -1.58
N GLY A 696 17.62 -25.56 -0.64
CA GLY A 696 18.35 -26.82 -0.81
C GLY A 696 18.80 -27.45 0.52
N LYS A 697 19.99 -28.06 0.52
CA LYS A 697 20.62 -28.67 1.71
C LYS A 697 22.08 -28.23 1.87
N LEU A 698 22.50 -28.01 3.11
CA LEU A 698 23.90 -27.79 3.46
C LEU A 698 24.69 -29.11 3.37
N LYS A 699 25.99 -29.03 3.05
CA LYS A 699 26.89 -30.19 2.94
C LYS A 699 27.82 -30.26 4.15
N ASN A 700 27.95 -31.42 4.78
CA ASN A 700 28.81 -31.63 5.95
C ASN A 700 30.32 -31.62 5.65
N THR A 701 30.70 -31.86 4.40
CA THR A 701 32.09 -31.83 3.94
C THR A 701 32.63 -30.41 3.69
N GLU A 702 31.78 -29.39 3.78
CA GLU A 702 32.15 -28.01 3.50
C GLU A 702 32.07 -27.14 4.77
N TYR A 703 32.92 -26.13 4.86
CA TYR A 703 32.73 -25.03 5.81
C TYR A 703 31.47 -24.25 5.41
N ASN A 704 30.39 -24.38 6.20
CA ASN A 704 29.10 -23.74 5.93
C ASN A 704 28.99 -22.34 6.55
N PHE A 705 29.76 -22.07 7.60
CA PHE A 705 29.69 -20.84 8.40
C PHE A 705 31.11 -20.36 8.69
N ARG A 706 31.34 -19.05 8.66
CA ARG A 706 32.65 -18.46 8.97
C ARG A 706 32.44 -17.16 9.74
N ILE A 707 33.31 -16.91 10.72
CA ILE A 707 33.42 -15.64 11.42
C ILE A 707 34.77 -15.03 11.04
N TRP A 708 34.73 -13.80 10.54
CA TRP A 708 35.90 -13.03 10.11
C TRP A 708 36.15 -11.89 11.06
N ASN A 709 37.41 -11.47 11.15
CA ASN A 709 37.85 -10.32 11.92
C ASN A 709 38.88 -9.50 11.14
N ALA A 710 38.78 -8.18 11.24
CA ALA A 710 39.83 -7.24 10.84
C ALA A 710 39.66 -5.91 11.59
N LYS A 711 40.66 -5.02 11.58
CA LYS A 711 40.46 -3.63 11.99
C LYS A 711 39.76 -2.86 10.88
N VAL A 712 38.81 -1.99 11.25
CA VAL A 712 38.09 -1.15 10.27
C VAL A 712 39.06 -0.31 9.44
N ARG A 713 40.02 0.36 10.09
CA ARG A 713 41.06 1.17 9.42
C ARG A 713 41.86 0.37 8.38
N ASP A 714 42.17 -0.89 8.66
CA ASP A 714 42.94 -1.72 7.74
C ASP A 714 42.13 -2.10 6.50
N VAL A 715 40.83 -2.39 6.64
CA VAL A 715 39.99 -2.83 5.52
C VAL A 715 39.53 -1.69 4.62
N ILE A 716 39.44 -0.47 5.15
CA ILE A 716 39.09 0.71 4.35
C ILE A 716 40.31 1.36 3.70
N LYS A 717 41.53 1.02 4.14
CA LYS A 717 42.77 1.66 3.70
C LYS A 717 42.91 1.66 2.18
N GLY A 718 43.13 2.84 1.60
CA GLY A 718 43.30 2.98 0.15
C GLY A 718 42.01 2.82 -0.67
N THR A 719 40.85 2.81 -0.03
CA THR A 719 39.55 2.90 -0.71
C THR A 719 39.06 4.35 -0.74
N VAL A 720 37.92 4.61 -1.41
CA VAL A 720 37.25 5.92 -1.36
C VAL A 720 36.60 6.22 0.00
N CYS A 721 36.50 5.23 0.88
CA CYS A 721 35.95 5.40 2.22
C CYS A 721 36.98 5.91 3.24
N ASP A 722 38.27 5.83 2.89
CA ASP A 722 39.39 6.19 3.76
C ASP A 722 39.47 7.71 3.98
N THR A 723 39.35 8.14 5.22
CA THR A 723 39.43 9.56 5.61
C THR A 723 40.81 10.17 5.41
N ASP A 724 41.85 9.33 5.47
CA ASP A 724 43.26 9.77 5.50
C ASP A 724 43.81 10.05 4.09
N ARG A 725 42.97 10.03 3.05
CA ARG A 725 43.34 10.47 1.69
C ARG A 725 43.23 11.97 1.45
N ASN A 726 42.59 12.72 2.36
CA ASN A 726 42.34 14.16 2.22
C ASN A 726 43.11 15.03 3.25
N GLN A 727 44.05 14.44 3.99
CA GLN A 727 45.15 15.14 4.69
C GLN A 727 46.46 14.74 4.03
#